data_AF-A0A2I1GXH7-F1
#
_entry.id   AF-A0A2I1GXH7-F1
#
_cell.length_a   1.000
_cell.length_b   1.000
_cell.length_c   1.000
_cell.angle_alpha   90.00
_cell.angle_beta   90.00
_cell.angle_gamma   90.00
#
_symmetry.space_group_name_H-M   'P 1'
#
loop_
_entity.id
_entity.type
_entity.pdbx_description
1 polymer ?
#
loop_
_entity_poly.entity_id
_entity_poly.type
_entity_poly.pdbx_seq_one_letter_code
_entity_poly.pdbx_strand_id
1 'polypeptide(L)'
;MSVEKNIEENDQLINKYDAFGVFKILDYDLNLDERKLKFNRYDHVICEVCNKEIDKFNFICYNCYNKETDCNEQNRMNYGICKFCFKSNISYSCSDCKIFETLDYDLNLEERKAKYENYCYIFCEKCNKKINKQYYFCTDCYNKETLIIKKAHMKYGLNLRILNYNLNLKERRAMYRGNFILCENCFTEIDKINYYCARCYSKETIDINRKGRMRFGLNFGIFKTSDYNLNLQERRIKYKDFDGILCEKCNKHIDKWSYCCKYCYDKEADINMKSLMKFGPNFGIFKTSDYNLNLEERRIKYKDFDGILCEKCNKDIYIIEDCYCTSCYDKETDFAKKGHMEFGPNFRIFKTSDYNLDLEERRIKYKDFDGILCEKCNRYIAKSWNYCKHCYDKETDTNNKGFMKYGPNFIIFSTLDYHLSLEERKTKYKEYDRILCGKCINEIDRQYYNCEHCYNNQKINDKCKVCFIGYNDNCCSLYEFQQFLENFNKWISENKFIDNYLIREQKGEVPDYDLDEDDRLVKYKDFDYILCDKCDIKYHCNYCYDCYVKEINELNELKSELQPKLQDYENFYFKIYNKETKELKELKELQSILKNYEDVYFKLNSDSGIFKQIAQQFENTKCLIENRKTLINNIRYNGVNKCERKVRSYCDCYDKEIDIIKKKQIEFGKCKECLKIHEDLDGCLSCNSERFQRDFYKWTSRNEVIDKLIQDNQLSVKRYGLLLEWIPYDKFININYIAEGGFAKVYLALWIDGQIRKWSQLSNSWRRNGPTTVALKVLNNSNNISEDFLNEIKFLNEVSGYMCIIKCFGITQDPITNNYALVLQYMENGDLRKYLKRTANIITWDQRLNKIYDICLALNNIHAHGLIHKDLHPGNIFIGSTFAYIGDFGFCMPANEILSNSTKKNIYGVMPYMAPEILRGKPHTLASDVYSLGVIINEIITVIPPFNNQPHDHYLALDICRGLRPNIREETPTSLENLIKKCWDAIPENRPTSEEVFHTLSYHLNAYKSIPLKRLSYNFNESQVNETRPRLSYNLTNITDLFTKIQTHPQAIYTSRLLNFHKNLPEPINCPNQQEFISSRGIKKIQTGQVYTLHSDDCSDCIIMDID
;
A
#
# COMPACT_ATOMS: atom_id res chain seq x y z
N MET A 1 -2.16 -71.55 -67.87
CA MET A 1 -1.63 -71.91 -66.54
C MET A 1 -2.61 -71.37 -65.51
N SER A 2 -3.07 -72.21 -64.55
CA SER A 2 -3.95 -71.87 -63.40
C SER A 2 -5.16 -70.95 -63.74
N VAL A 3 -6.29 -71.45 -64.27
CA VAL A 3 -7.39 -72.16 -63.54
C VAL A 3 -8.01 -71.23 -62.47
N GLU A 4 -9.26 -70.74 -62.46
CA GLU A 4 -10.48 -70.72 -63.32
C GLU A 4 -11.30 -69.47 -62.85
N LYS A 5 -12.24 -68.80 -63.55
CA LYS A 5 -12.83 -68.86 -64.91
C LYS A 5 -13.61 -70.12 -65.29
N ASN A 6 -14.87 -70.24 -64.85
CA ASN A 6 -16.06 -70.64 -65.66
C ASN A 6 -17.38 -70.70 -64.84
N ILE A 7 -18.50 -70.19 -65.40
CA ILE A 7 -19.71 -70.92 -65.85
C ILE A 7 -20.54 -71.43 -64.66
N GLU A 8 -21.57 -70.71 -64.23
CA GLU A 8 -22.96 -70.72 -64.74
C GLU A 8 -23.81 -71.87 -64.14
N GLU A 9 -25.13 -71.73 -64.24
CA GLU A 9 -26.15 -72.77 -64.01
C GLU A 9 -26.30 -73.32 -62.57
N ASN A 10 -27.25 -72.74 -61.84
CA ASN A 10 -28.45 -73.47 -61.39
C ASN A 10 -29.56 -72.52 -60.91
N ASP A 11 -30.15 -71.76 -61.83
CA ASP A 11 -31.22 -70.78 -61.56
C ASP A 11 -32.64 -71.42 -61.50
N GLN A 12 -32.72 -72.67 -61.03
CA GLN A 12 -33.97 -73.43 -60.91
C GLN A 12 -34.09 -74.19 -59.59
N LEU A 13 -34.03 -73.49 -58.45
CA LEU A 13 -34.76 -73.82 -57.21
C LEU A 13 -34.58 -72.69 -56.17
N ILE A 14 -35.55 -72.57 -55.25
CA ILE A 14 -35.61 -71.57 -54.14
C ILE A 14 -36.11 -70.18 -54.56
N ASN A 15 -37.38 -70.11 -54.95
CA ASN A 15 -38.14 -68.86 -55.02
C ASN A 15 -39.06 -68.71 -53.78
N LYS A 16 -38.42 -68.52 -52.62
CA LYS A 16 -38.98 -68.18 -51.29
C LYS A 16 -37.80 -68.15 -50.30
N TYR A 17 -37.28 -66.97 -49.92
CA TYR A 17 -36.58 -66.68 -48.63
C TYR A 17 -35.97 -65.25 -48.62
N ASP A 18 -36.80 -64.20 -48.61
CA ASP A 18 -36.39 -62.86 -48.12
C ASP A 18 -36.46 -62.75 -46.57
N ALA A 19 -36.69 -63.89 -45.90
CA ALA A 19 -37.22 -63.92 -44.54
C ALA A 19 -36.19 -63.70 -43.41
N PHE A 20 -34.88 -63.63 -43.68
CA PHE A 20 -33.85 -63.62 -42.61
C PHE A 20 -32.79 -62.52 -42.78
N GLY A 21 -32.69 -61.63 -41.79
CA GLY A 21 -31.58 -60.70 -41.61
C GLY A 21 -30.54 -61.23 -40.61
N VAL A 22 -29.29 -60.78 -40.72
CA VAL A 22 -28.20 -61.15 -39.79
C VAL A 22 -27.78 -59.94 -38.95
N PHE A 23 -27.88 -60.07 -37.63
CA PHE A 23 -27.51 -59.04 -36.65
C PHE A 23 -26.09 -59.29 -36.14
N LYS A 24 -25.22 -58.30 -36.35
CA LYS A 24 -23.78 -58.37 -36.06
C LYS A 24 -23.43 -57.74 -34.72
N ILE A 25 -22.24 -58.04 -34.19
CA ILE A 25 -21.72 -57.41 -32.97
C ILE A 25 -21.67 -55.88 -33.12
N LEU A 26 -21.20 -55.38 -34.28
CA LEU A 26 -21.15 -53.95 -34.58
C LEU A 26 -22.54 -53.29 -34.72
N ASP A 27 -23.62 -54.07 -34.87
CA ASP A 27 -24.97 -53.50 -34.90
C ASP A 27 -25.46 -53.07 -33.52
N TYR A 28 -24.76 -53.50 -32.45
CA TYR A 28 -24.94 -52.93 -31.13
C TYR A 28 -24.39 -51.50 -31.00
N ASP A 29 -23.57 -50.99 -31.92
CA ASP A 29 -23.10 -49.60 -31.86
C ASP A 29 -24.18 -48.60 -32.34
N LEU A 30 -25.14 -49.08 -33.13
CA LEU A 30 -26.31 -48.34 -33.57
C LEU A 30 -27.30 -48.14 -32.42
N ASN A 31 -28.04 -47.03 -32.42
CA ASN A 31 -29.16 -46.85 -31.49
C ASN A 31 -30.40 -47.66 -31.93
N LEU A 32 -31.41 -47.79 -31.07
CA LEU A 32 -32.58 -48.64 -31.33
C LEU A 32 -33.33 -48.28 -32.63
N ASP A 33 -33.49 -47.00 -32.95
CA ASP A 33 -34.24 -46.59 -34.14
C ASP A 33 -33.44 -46.80 -35.43
N GLU A 34 -32.11 -46.72 -35.35
CA GLU A 34 -31.20 -47.11 -36.43
C GLU A 34 -31.21 -48.62 -36.68
N ARG A 35 -31.27 -49.44 -35.61
CA ARG A 35 -31.45 -50.90 -35.72
C ARG A 35 -32.80 -51.24 -36.35
N LYS A 36 -33.90 -50.62 -35.89
CA LYS A 36 -35.23 -50.75 -36.51
C LYS A 36 -35.17 -50.43 -37.99
N LEU A 37 -34.65 -49.26 -38.38
CA LEU A 37 -34.50 -48.86 -39.79
C LEU A 37 -33.68 -49.87 -40.61
N LYS A 38 -32.55 -50.34 -40.07
CA LYS A 38 -31.67 -51.30 -40.75
C LYS A 38 -32.33 -52.66 -41.00
N PHE A 39 -33.15 -53.13 -40.05
CA PHE A 39 -33.70 -54.49 -40.06
C PHE A 39 -35.20 -54.58 -40.37
N ASN A 40 -35.90 -53.46 -40.56
CA ASN A 40 -37.35 -53.39 -40.80
C ASN A 40 -37.86 -54.30 -41.94
N ARG A 41 -37.00 -54.59 -42.93
CA ARG A 41 -37.35 -55.35 -44.14
C ARG A 41 -37.27 -56.87 -44.03
N TYR A 42 -36.86 -57.42 -42.88
CA TYR A 42 -36.64 -58.86 -42.70
C TYR A 42 -37.70 -59.45 -41.76
N ASP A 43 -38.30 -60.60 -42.12
CA ASP A 43 -39.34 -61.26 -41.31
C ASP A 43 -38.81 -61.85 -39.99
N HIS A 44 -37.56 -62.30 -40.00
CA HIS A 44 -36.81 -62.80 -38.86
C HIS A 44 -35.40 -62.19 -38.87
N VAL A 45 -34.76 -62.08 -37.71
CA VAL A 45 -33.39 -61.55 -37.60
C VAL A 45 -32.58 -62.46 -36.68
N ILE A 46 -31.44 -62.97 -37.13
CA ILE A 46 -30.62 -63.96 -36.40
C ILE A 46 -29.31 -63.31 -35.92
N CYS A 47 -28.92 -63.55 -34.67
CA CYS A 47 -27.63 -63.12 -34.12
C CYS A 47 -26.48 -63.95 -34.70
N GLU A 48 -25.46 -63.29 -35.28
CA GLU A 48 -24.29 -63.97 -35.86
C GLU A 48 -23.47 -64.79 -34.84
N VAL A 49 -23.55 -64.42 -33.55
CA VAL A 49 -22.71 -65.01 -32.49
C VAL A 49 -23.26 -66.33 -31.96
N CYS A 50 -24.58 -66.49 -31.90
CA CYS A 50 -25.21 -67.66 -31.28
C CYS A 50 -26.27 -68.37 -32.14
N ASN A 51 -26.50 -67.92 -33.37
CA ASN A 51 -27.51 -68.45 -34.29
C ASN A 51 -28.91 -68.59 -33.66
N LYS A 52 -29.30 -67.62 -32.83
CA LYS A 52 -30.65 -67.48 -32.28
C LYS A 52 -31.30 -66.20 -32.77
N GLU A 53 -32.62 -66.24 -32.87
CA GLU A 53 -33.42 -65.09 -33.27
C GLU A 53 -33.28 -63.93 -32.26
N ILE A 54 -33.20 -62.72 -32.80
CA ILE A 54 -33.14 -61.44 -32.09
C ILE A 54 -34.57 -61.02 -31.73
N ASP A 55 -34.76 -60.48 -30.53
CA ASP A 55 -36.01 -59.80 -30.22
C ASP A 55 -36.17 -58.56 -31.12
N LYS A 56 -37.18 -58.56 -31.98
CA LYS A 56 -37.50 -57.42 -32.87
C LYS A 56 -38.01 -56.17 -32.15
N PHE A 57 -38.42 -56.26 -30.88
CA PHE A 57 -38.89 -55.09 -30.14
C PHE A 57 -37.72 -54.23 -29.66
N ASN A 58 -36.71 -54.85 -29.05
CA ASN A 58 -35.54 -54.16 -28.49
C ASN A 58 -34.26 -54.31 -29.32
N PHE A 59 -34.25 -55.16 -30.36
CA PHE A 59 -33.07 -55.49 -31.17
C PHE A 59 -31.86 -55.91 -30.31
N ILE A 60 -32.10 -56.88 -29.43
CA ILE A 60 -31.11 -57.49 -28.51
C ILE A 60 -31.13 -59.01 -28.65
N CYS A 61 -29.95 -59.64 -28.65
CA CYS A 61 -29.84 -61.08 -28.45
C CYS A 61 -29.78 -61.41 -26.96
N TYR A 62 -30.90 -61.81 -26.34
CA TYR A 62 -30.92 -62.19 -24.93
C TYR A 62 -29.92 -63.30 -24.56
N ASN A 63 -29.58 -64.21 -25.49
CA ASN A 63 -28.58 -65.25 -25.26
C ASN A 63 -27.13 -64.74 -25.19
N CYS A 64 -26.82 -63.63 -25.86
CA CYS A 64 -25.52 -62.96 -25.74
C CYS A 64 -25.55 -62.01 -24.54
N TYR A 65 -26.60 -61.21 -24.42
CA TYR A 65 -26.79 -60.23 -23.34
C TYR A 65 -26.72 -60.88 -21.94
N ASN A 66 -27.41 -61.99 -21.72
CA ASN A 66 -27.41 -62.70 -20.43
C ASN A 66 -26.09 -63.43 -20.12
N LYS A 67 -25.16 -63.51 -21.09
CA LYS A 67 -23.81 -64.05 -20.89
C LYS A 67 -22.75 -62.96 -20.75
N GLU A 68 -23.08 -61.72 -21.12
CA GLU A 68 -22.20 -60.58 -20.99
C GLU A 68 -22.12 -60.13 -19.52
N THR A 69 -20.91 -59.88 -19.03
CA THR A 69 -20.65 -59.48 -17.63
C THR A 69 -20.11 -58.06 -17.50
N ASP A 70 -19.64 -57.43 -18.59
CA ASP A 70 -19.30 -56.01 -18.60
C ASP A 70 -20.57 -55.16 -18.71
N CYS A 71 -20.81 -54.31 -17.71
CA CYS A 71 -21.96 -53.40 -17.70
C CYS A 71 -21.90 -52.35 -18.82
N ASN A 72 -20.71 -51.98 -19.30
CA ASN A 72 -20.56 -51.07 -20.44
C ASN A 72 -21.00 -51.74 -21.74
N GLU A 73 -20.70 -53.04 -21.88
CA GLU A 73 -21.06 -53.83 -23.04
C GLU A 73 -22.56 -54.16 -23.03
N GLN A 74 -23.15 -54.49 -21.87
CA GLN A 74 -24.60 -54.54 -21.71
C GLN A 74 -25.29 -53.21 -22.06
N ASN A 75 -24.72 -52.06 -21.63
CA ASN A 75 -25.24 -50.74 -21.99
C ASN A 75 -25.13 -50.45 -23.50
N ARG A 76 -24.02 -50.83 -24.14
CA ARG A 76 -23.87 -50.76 -25.61
C ARG A 76 -24.94 -51.61 -26.29
N MET A 77 -25.11 -52.86 -25.85
CA MET A 77 -26.14 -53.76 -26.35
C MET A 77 -27.55 -53.17 -26.20
N ASN A 78 -27.88 -52.53 -25.08
CA ASN A 78 -29.19 -51.92 -24.85
C ASN A 78 -29.43 -50.64 -25.68
N TYR A 79 -28.44 -49.74 -25.78
CA TYR A 79 -28.70 -48.33 -26.14
C TYR A 79 -27.83 -47.76 -27.28
N GLY A 80 -26.83 -48.48 -27.79
CA GLY A 80 -25.92 -47.97 -28.82
C GLY A 80 -24.75 -47.15 -28.28
N ILE A 81 -23.91 -46.65 -29.20
CA ILE A 81 -22.85 -45.68 -28.91
C ILE A 81 -23.32 -44.27 -29.29
N CYS A 82 -23.03 -43.28 -28.45
CA CYS A 82 -23.22 -41.87 -28.80
C CYS A 82 -22.24 -41.42 -29.89
N LYS A 83 -22.76 -41.05 -31.07
CA LYS A 83 -21.95 -40.57 -32.21
C LYS A 83 -21.13 -39.30 -31.97
N PHE A 84 -21.38 -38.58 -30.87
CA PHE A 84 -20.68 -37.32 -30.53
C PHE A 84 -19.58 -37.46 -29.47
N CYS A 85 -19.70 -38.42 -28.55
CA CYS A 85 -18.72 -38.64 -27.47
C CYS A 85 -18.14 -40.06 -27.43
N PHE A 86 -18.58 -40.96 -28.32
CA PHE A 86 -18.11 -42.34 -28.49
C PHE A 86 -18.22 -43.23 -27.25
N LYS A 87 -19.05 -42.85 -26.27
CA LYS A 87 -19.41 -43.69 -25.11
C LYS A 87 -20.66 -44.53 -25.39
N SER A 88 -20.77 -45.69 -24.73
CA SER A 88 -22.03 -46.42 -24.62
C SER A 88 -23.10 -45.51 -24.01
N ASN A 89 -24.28 -45.49 -24.64
CA ASN A 89 -25.43 -44.79 -24.10
C ASN A 89 -25.92 -45.50 -22.84
N ILE A 90 -26.44 -44.73 -21.87
CA ILE A 90 -27.03 -45.24 -20.62
C ILE A 90 -28.57 -45.06 -20.64
N SER A 91 -29.11 -44.51 -21.73
CA SER A 91 -30.54 -44.32 -22.02
C SER A 91 -30.73 -44.05 -23.52
N TYR A 92 -31.97 -43.83 -23.99
CA TYR A 92 -32.28 -43.36 -25.35
C TYR A 92 -31.60 -42.05 -25.77
N SER A 93 -30.99 -41.32 -24.83
CA SER A 93 -30.16 -40.14 -25.12
C SER A 93 -28.86 -40.16 -24.32
N CYS A 94 -27.78 -39.62 -24.89
CA CYS A 94 -26.51 -39.48 -24.21
C CYS A 94 -26.61 -38.41 -23.11
N SER A 95 -26.53 -38.82 -21.84
CA SER A 95 -26.54 -37.92 -20.67
C SER A 95 -25.45 -36.84 -20.72
N ASP A 96 -24.32 -37.14 -21.35
CA ASP A 96 -23.18 -36.24 -21.45
C ASP A 96 -23.33 -35.15 -22.54
N CYS A 97 -24.33 -35.23 -23.43
CA CYS A 97 -24.43 -34.41 -24.64
C CYS A 97 -25.79 -33.69 -24.81
N LYS A 98 -25.78 -32.42 -25.24
CA LYS A 98 -26.99 -31.64 -25.54
C LYS A 98 -26.84 -30.73 -26.76
N ILE A 99 -27.98 -30.34 -27.34
CA ILE A 99 -28.04 -29.33 -28.41
C ILE A 99 -28.39 -27.96 -27.81
N PHE A 100 -27.72 -26.92 -28.31
CA PHE A 100 -28.02 -25.50 -28.10
C PHE A 100 -28.86 -25.01 -29.26
N GLU A 101 -30.09 -24.63 -28.96
CA GLU A 101 -31.10 -24.25 -29.93
C GLU A 101 -30.96 -22.77 -30.31
N THR A 102 -31.51 -22.32 -31.44
CA THR A 102 -31.47 -20.88 -31.79
C THR A 102 -32.25 -20.03 -30.79
N LEU A 103 -33.30 -20.58 -30.19
CA LEU A 103 -34.11 -19.91 -29.17
C LEU A 103 -33.32 -19.65 -27.87
N ASP A 104 -32.26 -20.40 -27.60
CA ASP A 104 -31.39 -20.18 -26.44
C ASP A 104 -30.54 -18.90 -26.53
N TYR A 105 -30.55 -18.23 -27.68
CA TYR A 105 -30.00 -16.89 -27.79
C TYR A 105 -30.85 -15.80 -27.13
N ASP A 106 -32.14 -16.05 -26.92
CA ASP A 106 -33.04 -15.12 -26.24
C ASP A 106 -32.78 -15.12 -24.72
N LEU A 107 -32.37 -16.28 -24.20
CA LEU A 107 -31.93 -16.48 -22.82
C LEU A 107 -30.67 -15.65 -22.49
N ASN A 108 -30.64 -15.11 -21.29
CA ASN A 108 -29.45 -14.46 -20.73
C ASN A 108 -28.35 -15.50 -20.37
N LEU A 109 -27.16 -15.03 -20.01
CA LEU A 109 -26.01 -15.91 -19.76
C LEU A 109 -26.22 -16.87 -18.57
N GLU A 110 -26.91 -16.44 -17.52
CA GLU A 110 -27.18 -17.27 -16.33
C GLU A 110 -28.29 -18.30 -16.60
N GLU A 111 -29.32 -17.93 -17.36
CA GLU A 111 -30.33 -18.87 -17.85
C GLU A 111 -29.72 -19.96 -18.73
N ARG A 112 -28.78 -19.59 -19.62
CA ARG A 112 -28.06 -20.57 -20.44
C ARG A 112 -27.11 -21.44 -19.63
N LYS A 113 -26.41 -20.89 -18.63
CA LYS A 113 -25.64 -21.68 -17.67
C LYS A 113 -26.55 -22.72 -17.01
N ALA A 114 -27.63 -22.30 -16.37
CA ALA A 114 -28.58 -23.20 -15.70
C ALA A 114 -29.18 -24.26 -16.65
N LYS A 115 -29.54 -23.90 -17.90
CA LYS A 115 -30.05 -24.87 -18.90
C LYS A 115 -29.01 -25.92 -19.29
N TYR A 116 -27.71 -25.59 -19.26
CA TYR A 116 -26.65 -26.40 -19.86
C TYR A 116 -25.53 -26.90 -18.93
N GLU A 117 -25.54 -26.52 -17.65
CA GLU A 117 -24.51 -26.79 -16.65
C GLU A 117 -24.14 -28.28 -16.58
N ASN A 118 -25.16 -29.13 -16.46
CA ASN A 118 -25.06 -30.57 -16.24
C ASN A 118 -24.60 -31.40 -17.46
N TYR A 119 -24.49 -30.81 -18.66
CA TYR A 119 -24.11 -31.56 -19.87
C TYR A 119 -22.63 -31.35 -20.22
N CYS A 120 -21.83 -32.40 -20.31
CA CYS A 120 -20.38 -32.30 -20.60
C CYS A 120 -20.09 -31.67 -21.98
N TYR A 121 -20.93 -31.93 -22.98
CA TYR A 121 -20.78 -31.45 -24.35
C TYR A 121 -22.08 -30.81 -24.83
N ILE A 122 -21.97 -29.61 -25.40
CA ILE A 122 -23.09 -28.84 -25.93
C ILE A 122 -22.77 -28.51 -27.39
N PHE A 123 -23.68 -28.72 -28.33
CA PHE A 123 -23.46 -28.50 -29.76
C PHE A 123 -24.50 -27.54 -30.35
N CYS A 124 -24.07 -26.60 -31.20
CA CYS A 124 -24.98 -25.66 -31.85
C CYS A 124 -25.80 -26.33 -32.95
N GLU A 125 -27.13 -26.21 -32.91
CA GLU A 125 -28.01 -26.77 -33.95
C GLU A 125 -27.69 -26.28 -35.38
N LYS A 126 -27.20 -25.04 -35.53
CA LYS A 126 -27.00 -24.42 -36.86
C LYS A 126 -25.76 -24.91 -37.60
N CYS A 127 -24.76 -25.43 -36.88
CA CYS A 127 -23.45 -25.74 -37.46
C CYS A 127 -22.79 -27.00 -36.90
N ASN A 128 -23.44 -27.68 -35.95
CA ASN A 128 -22.94 -28.87 -35.25
C ASN A 128 -21.54 -28.70 -34.62
N LYS A 129 -21.12 -27.46 -34.33
CA LYS A 129 -19.89 -27.14 -33.61
C LYS A 129 -20.16 -27.05 -32.11
N LYS A 130 -19.17 -27.48 -31.31
CA LYS A 130 -19.25 -27.46 -29.84
C LYS A 130 -19.38 -26.02 -29.34
N ILE A 131 -20.39 -25.75 -28.52
CA ILE A 131 -20.54 -24.49 -27.79
C ILE A 131 -19.44 -24.40 -26.72
N ASN A 132 -18.80 -23.24 -26.61
CA ASN A 132 -17.84 -23.00 -25.55
C ASN A 132 -18.59 -22.73 -24.22
N LYS A 133 -18.40 -23.58 -23.20
CA LYS A 133 -18.96 -23.43 -21.85
C LYS A 133 -18.52 -22.15 -21.12
N GLN A 134 -17.47 -21.46 -21.56
CA GLN A 134 -17.11 -20.14 -21.02
C GLN A 134 -18.09 -19.05 -21.44
N TYR A 135 -18.75 -19.21 -22.60
CA TYR A 135 -19.54 -18.15 -23.24
C TYR A 135 -21.00 -18.51 -23.46
N TYR A 136 -21.36 -19.81 -23.45
CA TYR A 136 -22.71 -20.30 -23.74
C TYR A 136 -23.33 -19.69 -25.02
N PHE A 137 -22.53 -19.56 -26.07
CA PHE A 137 -23.01 -19.33 -27.43
C PHE A 137 -22.08 -19.95 -28.47
N CYS A 138 -22.61 -20.15 -29.69
CA CYS A 138 -21.78 -20.59 -30.81
C CYS A 138 -20.90 -19.45 -31.33
N THR A 139 -19.60 -19.54 -31.07
CA THR A 139 -18.58 -18.60 -31.57
C THR A 139 -18.55 -18.55 -33.10
N ASP A 140 -18.74 -19.67 -33.80
CA ASP A 140 -18.75 -19.70 -35.26
C ASP A 140 -19.95 -18.95 -35.86
N CYS A 141 -21.14 -19.13 -35.30
CA CYS A 141 -22.32 -18.36 -35.70
C CYS A 141 -22.16 -16.88 -35.33
N TYR A 142 -21.62 -16.58 -34.14
CA TYR A 142 -21.34 -15.22 -33.71
C TYR A 142 -20.35 -14.52 -34.66
N ASN A 143 -19.27 -15.18 -35.07
CA ASN A 143 -18.28 -14.57 -35.97
C ASN A 143 -18.87 -14.28 -37.36
N LYS A 144 -19.74 -15.15 -37.87
CA LYS A 144 -20.43 -14.99 -39.17
C LYS A 144 -21.55 -13.94 -39.16
N GLU A 145 -22.09 -13.56 -38.01
CA GLU A 145 -23.13 -12.54 -37.91
C GLU A 145 -22.55 -11.13 -38.18
N THR A 146 -23.16 -10.37 -39.08
CA THR A 146 -22.69 -9.03 -39.46
C THR A 146 -23.43 -7.91 -38.74
N LEU A 147 -24.66 -8.18 -38.26
CA LEU A 147 -25.47 -7.19 -37.55
C LEU A 147 -25.03 -7.08 -36.10
N ILE A 148 -24.51 -5.90 -35.72
CA ILE A 148 -24.01 -5.61 -34.36
C ILE A 148 -25.07 -5.91 -33.28
N ILE A 149 -26.35 -5.58 -33.56
CA ILE A 149 -27.47 -5.85 -32.65
C ILE A 149 -27.65 -7.36 -32.43
N LYS A 150 -27.57 -8.17 -33.50
CA LYS A 150 -27.65 -9.64 -33.38
C LYS A 150 -26.44 -10.23 -32.67
N LYS A 151 -25.22 -9.74 -32.96
CA LYS A 151 -24.01 -10.09 -32.18
C LYS A 151 -24.19 -9.79 -30.69
N ALA A 152 -24.70 -8.61 -30.34
CA ALA A 152 -24.98 -8.25 -28.97
C ALA A 152 -26.06 -9.16 -28.35
N HIS A 153 -27.14 -9.44 -29.07
CA HIS A 153 -28.18 -10.38 -28.62
C HIS A 153 -27.61 -11.78 -28.34
N MET A 154 -26.81 -12.32 -29.27
CA MET A 154 -26.17 -13.63 -29.13
C MET A 154 -25.31 -13.76 -27.87
N LYS A 155 -24.70 -12.65 -27.44
CA LYS A 155 -23.82 -12.58 -26.26
C LYS A 155 -24.56 -12.24 -24.95
N TYR A 156 -25.64 -11.45 -25.01
CA TYR A 156 -26.26 -10.83 -23.82
C TYR A 156 -27.75 -11.18 -23.60
N GLY A 157 -28.40 -11.84 -24.55
CA GLY A 157 -29.83 -12.15 -24.52
C GLY A 157 -30.73 -10.90 -24.65
N LEU A 158 -32.01 -11.05 -24.29
CA LEU A 158 -33.03 -10.00 -24.35
C LEU A 158 -32.78 -8.77 -23.43
N ASN A 159 -31.74 -8.81 -22.59
CA ASN A 159 -31.32 -7.73 -21.68
C ASN A 159 -30.60 -6.56 -22.38
N LEU A 160 -30.59 -6.54 -23.71
CA LEU A 160 -30.04 -5.44 -24.51
C LEU A 160 -31.03 -4.27 -24.62
N ARG A 161 -30.54 -3.04 -24.43
CA ARG A 161 -31.30 -1.79 -24.60
C ARG A 161 -30.47 -0.75 -25.37
N ILE A 162 -31.14 0.18 -26.02
CA ILE A 162 -30.51 1.34 -26.68
C ILE A 162 -30.70 2.57 -25.79
N LEU A 163 -29.64 3.37 -25.64
CA LEU A 163 -29.64 4.58 -24.82
C LEU A 163 -30.51 5.68 -25.43
N ASN A 164 -31.60 6.03 -24.76
CA ASN A 164 -32.47 7.14 -25.09
C ASN A 164 -32.01 8.43 -24.38
N TYR A 165 -31.53 9.40 -25.15
CA TYR A 165 -31.06 10.69 -24.61
C TYR A 165 -32.19 11.65 -24.18
N ASN A 166 -33.45 11.39 -24.54
CA ASN A 166 -34.58 12.21 -24.13
C ASN A 166 -34.99 11.96 -22.67
N LEU A 167 -34.60 10.82 -22.09
CA LEU A 167 -34.78 10.53 -20.67
C LEU A 167 -33.79 11.33 -19.81
N ASN A 168 -34.25 11.80 -18.65
CA ASN A 168 -33.36 12.37 -17.62
C ASN A 168 -32.53 11.28 -16.91
N LEU A 169 -31.54 11.68 -16.13
CA LEU A 169 -30.61 10.72 -15.51
C LEU A 169 -31.29 9.76 -14.52
N LYS A 170 -32.36 10.19 -13.85
CA LYS A 170 -33.15 9.36 -12.92
C LYS A 170 -33.94 8.29 -13.67
N GLU A 171 -34.59 8.67 -14.77
CA GLU A 171 -35.31 7.76 -15.68
C GLU A 171 -34.37 6.74 -16.32
N ARG A 172 -33.20 7.17 -16.84
CA ARG A 172 -32.19 6.25 -17.39
C ARG A 172 -31.72 5.22 -16.36
N ARG A 173 -31.45 5.67 -15.13
CA ARG A 173 -31.06 4.79 -14.00
C ARG A 173 -32.15 3.78 -13.64
N ALA A 174 -33.42 4.16 -13.72
CA ALA A 174 -34.53 3.25 -13.48
C ALA A 174 -34.73 2.26 -14.64
N MET A 175 -34.81 2.77 -15.89
CA MET A 175 -35.10 1.98 -17.09
C MET A 175 -34.00 0.98 -17.44
N TYR A 176 -32.73 1.33 -17.20
CA TYR A 176 -31.59 0.54 -17.65
C TYR A 176 -30.84 -0.20 -16.54
N ARG A 177 -31.37 -0.22 -15.30
CA ARG A 177 -30.79 -0.98 -14.19
C ARG A 177 -30.69 -2.47 -14.57
N GLY A 178 -29.49 -3.04 -14.51
CA GLY A 178 -29.24 -4.44 -14.87
C GLY A 178 -29.19 -4.76 -16.38
N ASN A 179 -29.49 -3.79 -17.26
CA ASN A 179 -29.48 -3.99 -18.71
C ASN A 179 -28.11 -3.68 -19.34
N PHE A 180 -27.81 -4.32 -20.47
CA PHE A 180 -26.69 -3.92 -21.34
C PHE A 180 -27.16 -2.81 -22.27
N ILE A 181 -26.43 -1.70 -22.35
CA ILE A 181 -26.91 -0.48 -23.01
C ILE A 181 -25.90 -0.03 -24.06
N LEU A 182 -26.36 0.05 -25.32
CA LEU A 182 -25.56 0.56 -26.44
C LEU A 182 -25.94 2.01 -26.78
N CYS A 183 -24.95 2.80 -27.21
CA CYS A 183 -25.22 4.11 -27.81
C CYS A 183 -25.74 3.95 -29.24
N GLU A 184 -26.91 4.52 -29.53
CA GLU A 184 -27.52 4.52 -30.87
C GLU A 184 -26.58 5.06 -31.98
N ASN A 185 -25.79 6.09 -31.68
CA ASN A 185 -24.95 6.78 -32.67
C ASN A 185 -23.63 6.08 -33.01
N CYS A 186 -23.16 5.15 -32.18
CA CYS A 186 -21.83 4.54 -32.38
C CYS A 186 -21.74 3.06 -31.97
N PHE A 187 -22.85 2.48 -31.52
CA PHE A 187 -23.03 1.07 -31.12
C PHE A 187 -22.01 0.55 -30.09
N THR A 188 -21.34 1.43 -29.35
CA THR A 188 -20.49 1.06 -28.22
C THR A 188 -21.33 0.92 -26.95
N GLU A 189 -20.93 0.02 -26.06
CA GLU A 189 -21.41 -0.02 -24.68
C GLU A 189 -21.16 1.34 -24.01
N ILE A 190 -22.12 1.80 -23.20
CA ILE A 190 -22.03 3.10 -22.51
C ILE A 190 -21.50 2.94 -21.09
N ASP A 191 -21.12 4.06 -20.50
CA ASP A 191 -20.79 4.14 -19.07
C ASP A 191 -22.04 3.81 -18.21
N LYS A 192 -22.00 2.68 -17.49
CA LYS A 192 -23.09 2.20 -16.61
C LYS A 192 -23.24 3.00 -15.31
N ILE A 193 -22.27 3.84 -14.96
CA ILE A 193 -22.34 4.72 -13.77
C ILE A 193 -23.06 6.03 -14.15
N ASN A 194 -22.72 6.57 -15.32
CA ASN A 194 -23.17 7.90 -15.75
C ASN A 194 -24.25 7.91 -16.85
N TYR A 195 -24.60 6.77 -17.44
CA TYR A 195 -25.68 6.61 -18.43
C TYR A 195 -25.60 7.58 -19.64
N TYR A 196 -24.38 7.78 -20.16
CA TYR A 196 -24.13 8.51 -21.41
C TYR A 196 -22.94 7.93 -22.20
N CYS A 197 -22.87 8.20 -23.51
CA CYS A 197 -21.71 7.82 -24.31
C CYS A 197 -20.60 8.87 -24.23
N ALA A 198 -19.54 8.58 -23.47
CA ALA A 198 -18.37 9.45 -23.37
C ALA A 198 -17.73 9.76 -24.73
N ARG A 199 -17.67 8.78 -25.65
CA ARG A 199 -17.06 8.91 -26.99
C ARG A 199 -17.82 9.90 -27.89
N CYS A 200 -19.14 9.91 -27.84
CA CYS A 200 -19.94 10.87 -28.60
C CYS A 200 -19.97 12.24 -27.90
N TYR A 201 -20.01 12.28 -26.56
CA TYR A 201 -20.02 13.52 -25.78
C TYR A 201 -18.70 14.32 -25.87
N SER A 202 -17.56 13.64 -26.03
CA SER A 202 -16.27 14.30 -26.26
C SER A 202 -16.17 14.90 -27.67
N LYS A 203 -16.76 14.24 -28.68
CA LYS A 203 -16.85 14.72 -30.06
C LYS A 203 -17.82 15.89 -30.24
N GLU A 204 -18.94 15.91 -29.52
CA GLU A 204 -19.90 17.00 -29.61
C GLU A 204 -19.36 18.24 -28.89
N THR A 205 -18.72 19.15 -29.63
CA THR A 205 -18.11 20.38 -29.10
C THR A 205 -18.86 21.65 -29.50
N ILE A 206 -19.77 21.56 -30.47
CA ILE A 206 -20.38 22.72 -31.14
C ILE A 206 -21.75 23.01 -30.52
N ASP A 207 -22.64 22.01 -30.47
CA ASP A 207 -23.99 22.19 -29.96
C ASP A 207 -24.07 21.93 -28.45
N ILE A 208 -24.17 23.01 -27.67
CA ILE A 208 -24.34 22.97 -26.21
C ILE A 208 -25.64 22.26 -25.79
N ASN A 209 -26.72 22.35 -26.58
CA ASN A 209 -27.99 21.71 -26.26
C ASN A 209 -27.90 20.20 -26.46
N ARG A 210 -27.33 19.76 -27.58
CA ARG A 210 -27.04 18.34 -27.84
C ARG A 210 -26.10 17.78 -26.78
N LYS A 211 -25.02 18.49 -26.46
CA LYS A 211 -24.06 18.11 -25.41
C LYS A 211 -24.70 17.99 -24.03
N GLY A 212 -25.57 18.94 -23.66
CA GLY A 212 -26.35 18.90 -22.43
C GLY A 212 -27.27 17.70 -22.36
N ARG A 213 -28.12 17.51 -23.37
CA ARG A 213 -29.03 16.35 -23.50
C ARG A 213 -28.32 15.02 -23.37
N MET A 214 -27.14 14.90 -23.98
CA MET A 214 -26.37 13.66 -23.91
C MET A 214 -26.02 13.24 -22.48
N ARG A 215 -25.59 14.19 -21.63
CA ARG A 215 -25.12 13.87 -20.26
C ARG A 215 -26.19 14.00 -19.18
N PHE A 216 -27.15 14.91 -19.34
CA PHE A 216 -28.11 15.27 -18.29
C PHE A 216 -29.58 14.99 -18.68
N GLY A 217 -29.85 14.71 -19.96
CA GLY A 217 -31.22 14.60 -20.48
C GLY A 217 -31.85 15.96 -20.71
N LEU A 218 -33.18 16.07 -20.63
CA LEU A 218 -33.88 17.33 -20.94
C LEU A 218 -33.72 18.41 -19.85
N ASN A 219 -33.36 18.03 -18.62
CA ASN A 219 -33.29 18.93 -17.47
C ASN A 219 -31.85 19.42 -17.18
N PHE A 220 -31.33 20.34 -18.01
CA PHE A 220 -30.03 20.98 -17.77
C PHE A 220 -30.08 22.49 -17.99
N GLY A 221 -29.29 23.21 -17.20
CA GLY A 221 -29.16 24.66 -17.28
C GLY A 221 -28.03 25.08 -18.22
N ILE A 222 -28.19 26.24 -18.86
CA ILE A 222 -27.09 26.96 -19.51
C ILE A 222 -26.74 28.16 -18.64
N PHE A 223 -25.50 28.23 -18.19
CA PHE A 223 -24.93 29.34 -17.44
C PHE A 223 -24.41 30.39 -18.41
N LYS A 224 -25.03 31.57 -18.38
CA LYS A 224 -24.68 32.68 -19.25
C LYS A 224 -23.57 33.52 -18.63
N THR A 225 -22.81 34.20 -19.47
CA THR A 225 -21.79 35.17 -19.05
C THR A 225 -22.41 36.32 -18.23
N SER A 226 -23.64 36.72 -18.54
CA SER A 226 -24.43 37.68 -17.75
C SER A 226 -24.72 37.21 -16.32
N ASP A 227 -24.71 35.90 -16.05
CA ASP A 227 -25.05 35.35 -14.74
C ASP A 227 -23.92 35.53 -13.71
N TYR A 228 -22.75 36.00 -14.16
CA TYR A 228 -21.71 36.49 -13.26
C TYR A 228 -22.09 37.80 -12.55
N ASN A 229 -23.07 38.55 -13.07
CA ASN A 229 -23.63 39.73 -12.39
C ASN A 229 -24.58 39.36 -11.23
N LEU A 230 -24.99 38.09 -11.13
CA LEU A 230 -25.75 37.58 -9.99
C LEU A 230 -24.79 37.20 -8.85
N ASN A 231 -25.22 37.38 -7.60
CA ASN A 231 -24.50 36.87 -6.44
C ASN A 231 -24.65 35.33 -6.30
N LEU A 232 -23.89 34.72 -5.39
CA LEU A 232 -23.87 33.26 -5.25
C LEU A 232 -25.22 32.65 -4.80
N GLN A 233 -26.02 33.37 -4.01
CA GLN A 233 -27.36 32.93 -3.59
C GLN A 233 -28.35 32.95 -4.78
N GLU A 234 -28.33 34.02 -5.57
CA GLU A 234 -29.15 34.15 -6.78
C GLU A 234 -28.82 33.07 -7.81
N ARG A 235 -27.52 32.80 -8.04
CA ARG A 235 -27.08 31.70 -8.92
C ARG A 235 -27.56 30.33 -8.39
N ARG A 236 -27.48 30.09 -7.08
CA ARG A 236 -28.03 28.87 -6.43
C ARG A 236 -29.52 28.73 -6.70
N ILE A 237 -30.31 29.77 -6.42
CA ILE A 237 -31.76 29.76 -6.62
C ILE A 237 -32.12 29.53 -8.09
N LYS A 238 -31.41 30.19 -9.02
CA LYS A 238 -31.63 30.09 -10.47
C LYS A 238 -31.35 28.70 -11.05
N TYR A 239 -30.41 27.95 -10.47
CA TYR A 239 -29.90 26.71 -11.07
C TYR A 239 -30.10 25.43 -10.23
N LYS A 240 -30.71 25.52 -9.04
CA LYS A 240 -30.87 24.39 -8.10
C LYS A 240 -31.52 23.14 -8.72
N ASP A 241 -32.55 23.31 -9.55
CA ASP A 241 -33.45 22.23 -9.99
C ASP A 241 -32.98 21.50 -11.27
N PHE A 242 -31.96 22.01 -11.97
CA PHE A 242 -31.38 21.37 -13.15
C PHE A 242 -30.44 20.23 -12.76
N ASP A 243 -30.45 19.09 -13.48
CA ASP A 243 -29.56 17.95 -13.18
C ASP A 243 -28.07 18.26 -13.42
N GLY A 244 -27.77 19.16 -14.36
CA GLY A 244 -26.42 19.67 -14.63
C GLY A 244 -26.46 21.05 -15.28
N ILE A 245 -25.31 21.72 -15.33
CA ILE A 245 -25.21 23.09 -15.86
C ILE A 245 -24.01 23.18 -16.80
N LEU A 246 -24.19 23.77 -17.99
CA LEU A 246 -23.11 24.01 -18.97
C LEU A 246 -22.84 25.51 -19.16
N CYS A 247 -21.58 25.91 -19.24
CA CYS A 247 -21.17 27.28 -19.57
C CYS A 247 -21.33 27.57 -21.07
N GLU A 248 -22.07 28.63 -21.42
CA GLU A 248 -22.25 29.04 -22.83
C GLU A 248 -20.93 29.36 -23.54
N LYS A 249 -19.94 29.92 -22.82
CA LYS A 249 -18.68 30.41 -23.40
C LYS A 249 -17.70 29.30 -23.79
N CYS A 250 -17.82 28.10 -23.20
CA CYS A 250 -16.82 27.03 -23.40
C CYS A 250 -17.38 25.60 -23.46
N ASN A 251 -18.70 25.40 -23.39
CA ASN A 251 -19.36 24.10 -23.44
C ASN A 251 -18.82 23.10 -22.39
N LYS A 252 -18.34 23.61 -21.24
CA LYS A 252 -17.88 22.84 -20.07
C LYS A 252 -18.91 22.89 -18.95
N HIS A 253 -18.88 21.87 -18.10
CA HIS A 253 -19.74 21.78 -16.91
C HIS A 253 -19.38 22.86 -15.88
N ILE A 254 -20.40 23.53 -15.33
CA ILE A 254 -20.28 24.40 -14.16
C ILE A 254 -20.37 23.53 -12.91
N ASP A 255 -19.49 23.76 -11.96
CA ASP A 255 -19.57 23.13 -10.65
C ASP A 255 -20.72 23.73 -9.81
N LYS A 256 -21.55 22.86 -9.20
CA LYS A 256 -22.72 23.25 -8.39
C LYS A 256 -22.37 23.74 -6.98
N TRP A 257 -21.11 23.64 -6.52
CA TRP A 257 -20.72 24.23 -5.24
C TRP A 257 -20.37 25.71 -5.40
N SER A 258 -19.63 26.03 -6.46
CA SER A 258 -19.10 27.35 -6.76
C SER A 258 -19.96 28.21 -7.71
N TYR A 259 -20.87 27.61 -8.50
CA TYR A 259 -21.63 28.29 -9.57
C TYR A 259 -20.75 29.21 -10.43
N CYS A 260 -19.56 28.73 -10.77
CA CYS A 260 -18.57 29.43 -11.57
C CYS A 260 -17.91 28.48 -12.57
N CYS A 261 -17.71 28.92 -13.80
CA CYS A 261 -16.92 28.17 -14.77
C CYS A 261 -15.43 28.27 -14.44
N LYS A 262 -14.89 27.26 -13.75
CA LYS A 262 -13.45 27.16 -13.45
C LYS A 262 -12.57 27.37 -14.70
N TYR A 263 -12.93 26.76 -15.84
CA TYR A 263 -12.16 26.91 -17.08
C TYR A 263 -12.09 28.36 -17.60
N CYS A 264 -13.17 29.13 -17.44
CA CYS A 264 -13.17 30.56 -17.80
C CYS A 264 -12.44 31.38 -16.74
N TYR A 265 -12.64 31.09 -15.45
CA TYR A 265 -11.99 31.80 -14.34
C TYR A 265 -10.46 31.66 -14.36
N ASP A 266 -9.95 30.45 -14.58
CA ASP A 266 -8.53 30.16 -14.67
C ASP A 266 -7.87 30.87 -15.88
N LYS A 267 -8.67 31.19 -16.92
CA LYS A 267 -8.24 31.91 -18.13
C LYS A 267 -8.44 33.43 -18.07
N GLU A 268 -9.17 33.94 -17.08
CA GLU A 268 -9.37 35.38 -16.94
C GLU A 268 -8.06 36.04 -16.46
N ALA A 269 -7.81 37.28 -16.88
CA ALA A 269 -6.65 38.06 -16.49
C ALA A 269 -7.04 39.29 -15.66
N ASP A 270 -8.22 39.86 -15.91
CA ASP A 270 -8.73 41.00 -15.15
C ASP A 270 -9.15 40.56 -13.73
N ILE A 271 -8.63 41.25 -12.72
CA ILE A 271 -8.86 40.95 -11.30
C ILE A 271 -10.32 41.24 -10.91
N ASN A 272 -10.91 42.32 -11.43
CA ASN A 272 -12.30 42.67 -11.18
C ASN A 272 -13.24 41.64 -11.82
N MET A 273 -12.93 41.18 -13.04
CA MET A 273 -13.68 40.09 -13.67
C MET A 273 -13.54 38.78 -12.90
N LYS A 274 -12.34 38.43 -12.40
CA LYS A 274 -12.19 37.26 -11.50
C LYS A 274 -13.03 37.37 -10.24
N SER A 275 -13.04 38.53 -9.59
CA SER A 275 -13.88 38.78 -8.42
C SER A 275 -15.37 38.63 -8.75
N LEU A 276 -15.84 39.30 -9.80
CA LEU A 276 -17.22 39.20 -10.29
C LEU A 276 -17.62 37.75 -10.60
N MET A 277 -16.74 37.01 -11.26
CA MET A 277 -16.97 35.60 -11.58
C MET A 277 -17.13 34.71 -10.34
N LYS A 278 -16.47 35.06 -9.23
CA LYS A 278 -16.40 34.23 -8.03
C LYS A 278 -17.38 34.64 -6.92
N PHE A 279 -17.48 35.93 -6.64
CA PHE A 279 -18.28 36.50 -5.55
C PHE A 279 -19.56 37.20 -6.04
N GLY A 280 -19.61 37.61 -7.31
CA GLY A 280 -20.65 38.50 -7.83
C GLY A 280 -20.23 39.97 -7.67
N PRO A 281 -21.17 40.93 -7.78
CA PRO A 281 -20.83 42.36 -7.84
C PRO A 281 -20.36 42.95 -6.49
N ASN A 282 -20.66 42.31 -5.36
CA ASN A 282 -20.38 42.82 -4.02
C ASN A 282 -19.08 42.20 -3.43
N PHE A 283 -17.91 42.66 -3.91
CA PHE A 283 -16.61 42.20 -3.42
C PHE A 283 -15.70 43.36 -2.99
N GLY A 284 -14.85 43.10 -2.00
CA GLY A 284 -13.87 44.03 -1.48
C GLY A 284 -12.48 43.83 -2.09
N ILE A 285 -11.69 44.89 -2.11
CA ILE A 285 -10.25 44.84 -2.39
C ILE A 285 -9.51 45.29 -1.13
N PHE A 286 -8.68 44.41 -0.57
CA PHE A 286 -7.82 44.71 0.58
C PHE A 286 -6.54 45.38 0.11
N LYS A 287 -6.31 46.60 0.58
CA LYS A 287 -5.16 47.41 0.19
C LYS A 287 -4.01 47.23 1.16
N THR A 288 -2.79 47.39 0.66
CA THR A 288 -1.56 47.38 1.45
C THR A 288 -1.54 48.51 2.51
N SER A 289 -2.23 49.63 2.25
CA SER A 289 -2.46 50.69 3.24
C SER A 289 -3.26 50.24 4.45
N ASP A 290 -4.09 49.20 4.32
CA ASP A 290 -5.04 48.79 5.36
C ASP A 290 -4.36 48.04 6.52
N TYR A 291 -3.09 47.64 6.35
CA TYR A 291 -2.25 47.18 7.45
C TYR A 291 -1.98 48.25 8.52
N ASN A 292 -2.22 49.53 8.22
CA ASN A 292 -2.13 50.62 9.20
C ASN A 292 -3.40 50.75 10.06
N LEU A 293 -4.49 50.07 9.68
CA LEU A 293 -5.71 49.98 10.48
C LEU A 293 -5.56 48.88 11.54
N ASN A 294 -6.09 49.11 12.73
CA ASN A 294 -6.16 48.08 13.75
C ASN A 294 -7.13 46.95 13.33
N LEU A 295 -7.10 45.81 14.05
CA LEU A 295 -7.90 44.63 13.70
C LEU A 295 -9.41 44.91 13.63
N GLU A 296 -9.93 45.80 14.49
CA GLU A 296 -11.36 46.12 14.55
C GLU A 296 -11.78 47.05 13.40
N GLU A 297 -10.97 48.07 13.10
CA GLU A 297 -11.16 48.93 11.93
C GLU A 297 -11.16 48.13 10.63
N ARG A 298 -10.27 47.12 10.50
CA ARG A 298 -10.24 46.21 9.35
C ARG A 298 -11.50 45.33 9.27
N ARG A 299 -11.97 44.78 10.39
CA ARG A 299 -13.22 44.02 10.45
C ARG A 299 -14.43 44.87 10.04
N ILE A 300 -14.55 46.08 10.56
CA ILE A 300 -15.64 47.02 10.21
C ILE A 300 -15.58 47.36 8.72
N LYS A 301 -14.41 47.71 8.17
CA LYS A 301 -14.24 48.14 6.77
C LYS A 301 -14.68 47.08 5.74
N TYR A 302 -14.55 45.79 6.06
CA TYR A 302 -14.79 44.70 5.11
C TYR A 302 -15.99 43.81 5.43
N LYS A 303 -16.76 44.14 6.47
CA LYS A 303 -17.86 43.32 7.01
C LYS A 303 -18.92 42.92 5.99
N ASP A 304 -19.28 43.83 5.08
CA ASP A 304 -20.47 43.72 4.24
C ASP A 304 -20.19 43.21 2.81
N PHE A 305 -18.96 42.79 2.51
CA PHE A 305 -18.59 42.21 1.21
C PHE A 305 -18.70 40.68 1.20
N ASP A 306 -19.20 40.09 0.11
CA ASP A 306 -19.32 38.64 -0.07
C ASP A 306 -17.97 37.91 -0.27
N GLY A 307 -16.88 38.68 -0.43
CA GLY A 307 -15.51 38.19 -0.51
C GLY A 307 -14.51 39.33 -0.68
N ILE A 308 -13.26 39.11 -0.28
CA ILE A 308 -12.19 40.11 -0.36
C ILE A 308 -11.00 39.52 -1.13
N LEU A 309 -10.45 40.25 -2.11
CA LEU A 309 -9.14 39.93 -2.71
C LEU A 309 -8.04 40.89 -2.22
N CYS A 310 -6.85 40.36 -1.96
CA CYS A 310 -5.66 41.18 -1.71
C CYS A 310 -5.12 41.80 -2.99
N GLU A 311 -5.00 43.13 -3.07
CA GLU A 311 -4.48 43.84 -4.25
C GLU A 311 -3.06 43.40 -4.65
N LYS A 312 -2.24 42.98 -3.66
CA LYS A 312 -0.83 42.66 -3.84
C LYS A 312 -0.58 41.24 -4.38
N CYS A 313 -1.53 40.32 -4.20
CA CYS A 313 -1.32 38.91 -4.59
C CYS A 313 -2.52 38.19 -5.23
N ASN A 314 -3.65 38.89 -5.42
CA ASN A 314 -4.86 38.37 -6.08
C ASN A 314 -5.42 37.09 -5.45
N LYS A 315 -5.20 36.90 -4.15
CA LYS A 315 -5.76 35.81 -3.35
C LYS A 315 -6.85 36.31 -2.42
N ASP A 316 -7.81 35.43 -2.16
CA ASP A 316 -8.85 35.60 -1.16
C ASP A 316 -8.26 35.91 0.23
N ILE A 317 -8.94 36.78 0.97
CA ILE A 317 -8.79 36.93 2.41
C ILE A 317 -10.06 36.38 3.06
N TYR A 318 -9.88 35.41 3.96
CA TYR A 318 -11.00 34.83 4.71
C TYR A 318 -11.43 35.81 5.81
N ILE A 319 -12.72 36.14 5.87
CA ILE A 319 -13.22 37.35 6.57
C ILE A 319 -13.29 37.17 8.10
N ILE A 320 -13.12 35.95 8.63
CA ILE A 320 -13.79 35.59 9.89
C ILE A 320 -13.04 35.99 11.19
N GLU A 321 -11.70 36.11 11.22
CA GLU A 321 -11.00 36.42 12.49
C GLU A 321 -9.94 37.55 12.37
N ASP A 322 -8.93 37.42 11.50
CA ASP A 322 -7.74 38.32 11.56
C ASP A 322 -7.65 39.43 10.50
N CYS A 323 -8.54 39.44 9.49
CA CYS A 323 -8.56 40.44 8.41
C CYS A 323 -7.18 40.86 7.86
N TYR A 324 -6.29 39.90 7.55
CA TYR A 324 -5.05 40.15 6.82
C TYR A 324 -4.80 39.11 5.72
N CYS A 325 -4.04 39.51 4.69
CA CYS A 325 -3.61 38.56 3.67
C CYS A 325 -2.50 37.65 4.21
N THR A 326 -2.85 36.44 4.63
CA THR A 326 -1.92 35.38 5.07
C THR A 326 -0.80 35.16 4.07
N SER A 327 -1.12 35.03 2.78
CA SER A 327 -0.11 34.84 1.73
C SER A 327 0.83 36.04 1.50
N CYS A 328 0.54 37.22 2.06
CA CYS A 328 1.48 38.34 2.12
C CYS A 328 2.26 38.32 3.45
N TYR A 329 1.59 38.01 4.56
CA TYR A 329 2.20 37.82 5.88
C TYR A 329 3.29 36.74 5.83
N ASP A 330 3.01 35.56 5.28
CA ASP A 330 3.98 34.45 5.18
C ASP A 330 5.27 34.86 4.46
N LYS A 331 5.15 35.74 3.46
CA LYS A 331 6.24 36.28 2.64
C LYS A 331 7.00 37.42 3.29
N GLU A 332 6.46 38.06 4.34
CA GLU A 332 7.16 39.13 5.04
C GLU A 332 8.27 38.56 5.93
N THR A 333 9.46 39.14 5.85
CA THR A 333 10.65 38.70 6.59
C THR A 333 10.99 39.64 7.74
N ASP A 334 10.50 40.87 7.69
CA ASP A 334 10.63 41.82 8.78
C ASP A 334 9.61 41.49 9.89
N PHE A 335 10.10 41.12 11.07
CA PHE A 335 9.25 40.69 12.19
C PHE A 335 8.42 41.83 12.78
N ALA A 336 8.88 43.08 12.70
CA ALA A 336 8.09 44.23 13.11
C ALA A 336 6.97 44.50 12.10
N LYS A 337 7.22 44.32 10.80
CA LYS A 337 6.17 44.33 9.77
C LYS A 337 5.19 43.15 9.93
N LYS A 338 5.64 41.94 10.28
CA LYS A 338 4.73 40.83 10.61
C LYS A 338 3.82 41.16 11.79
N GLY A 339 4.37 41.64 12.90
CA GLY A 339 3.59 42.10 14.04
C GLY A 339 2.58 43.19 13.66
N HIS A 340 2.98 44.14 12.83
CA HIS A 340 2.10 45.20 12.29
C HIS A 340 1.03 44.67 11.33
N MET A 341 1.34 43.67 10.49
CA MET A 341 0.39 43.07 9.55
C MET A 341 -0.70 42.24 10.25
N GLU A 342 -0.34 41.61 11.36
CA GLU A 342 -1.22 40.78 12.19
C GLU A 342 -2.03 41.68 13.14
N PHE A 343 -1.35 42.38 14.06
CA PHE A 343 -1.97 43.13 15.16
C PHE A 343 -2.21 44.63 14.88
N GLY A 344 -1.74 45.17 13.75
CA GLY A 344 -1.69 46.61 13.53
C GLY A 344 -0.61 47.30 14.38
N PRO A 345 -0.67 48.62 14.57
CA PRO A 345 0.38 49.38 15.26
C PRO A 345 0.51 49.12 16.78
N ASN A 346 -0.45 48.41 17.41
CA ASN A 346 -0.57 48.29 18.86
C ASN A 346 0.02 46.97 19.44
N PHE A 347 1.24 46.61 19.04
CA PHE A 347 1.94 45.42 19.57
C PHE A 347 3.22 45.78 20.36
N ARG A 348 3.72 44.83 21.16
CA ARG A 348 4.96 44.97 21.95
C ARG A 348 5.83 43.73 21.96
N ILE A 349 7.08 43.94 22.37
CA ILE A 349 8.09 42.89 22.58
C ILE A 349 8.23 42.61 24.08
N PHE A 350 8.19 41.33 24.43
CA PHE A 350 8.50 40.79 25.76
C PHE A 350 10.00 40.53 25.84
N LYS A 351 10.68 41.21 26.77
CA LYS A 351 12.12 41.15 26.94
C LYS A 351 12.55 40.05 27.90
N THR A 352 13.79 39.59 27.79
CA THR A 352 14.34 38.59 28.72
C THR A 352 14.49 39.15 30.13
N SER A 353 14.70 40.47 30.26
CA SER A 353 14.64 41.18 31.54
C SER A 353 13.28 41.10 32.24
N ASP A 354 12.19 40.85 31.49
CA ASP A 354 10.84 40.82 32.04
C ASP A 354 10.54 39.50 32.77
N TYR A 355 11.43 38.50 32.69
CA TYR A 355 11.41 37.34 33.60
C TYR A 355 11.76 37.68 35.04
N ASN A 356 12.39 38.84 35.29
CA ASN A 356 12.68 39.33 36.65
C ASN A 356 11.43 39.89 37.34
N LEU A 357 10.37 40.17 36.58
CA LEU A 357 9.08 40.62 37.10
C LEU A 357 8.24 39.43 37.54
N ASP A 358 7.39 39.62 38.55
CA ASP A 358 6.42 38.61 38.94
C ASP A 358 5.31 38.42 37.88
N LEU A 359 4.39 37.49 38.14
CA LEU A 359 3.32 37.16 37.20
C LEU A 359 2.26 38.25 37.04
N GLU A 360 1.99 39.03 38.08
CA GLU A 360 0.99 40.10 38.06
C GLU A 360 1.58 41.40 37.49
N GLU A 361 2.83 41.73 37.83
CA GLU A 361 3.59 42.81 37.18
C GLU A 361 3.66 42.63 35.66
N ARG A 362 3.96 41.41 35.19
CA ARG A 362 3.95 41.07 33.76
C ARG A 362 2.57 41.21 33.14
N ARG A 363 1.52 40.77 33.83
CA ARG A 363 0.14 40.89 33.35
C ARG A 363 -0.26 42.36 33.18
N ILE A 364 0.05 43.20 34.17
CA ILE A 364 -0.23 44.64 34.13
C ILE A 364 0.55 45.29 32.97
N LYS A 365 1.86 45.01 32.86
CA LYS A 365 2.75 45.59 31.85
C LYS A 365 2.32 45.35 30.40
N TYR A 366 1.66 44.23 30.12
CA TYR A 366 1.25 43.85 28.76
C TYR A 366 -0.26 43.82 28.51
N LYS A 367 -1.06 44.29 29.47
CA LYS A 367 -2.53 44.21 29.45
C LYS A 367 -3.15 44.82 28.18
N ASP A 368 -2.73 46.03 27.84
CA ASP A 368 -3.42 46.92 26.90
C ASP A 368 -2.87 46.87 25.45
N PHE A 369 -1.95 45.94 25.15
CA PHE A 369 -1.41 45.72 23.81
C PHE A 369 -2.11 44.54 23.12
N ASP A 370 -2.37 44.63 21.82
CA ASP A 370 -3.12 43.60 21.09
C ASP A 370 -2.27 42.35 20.79
N GLY A 371 -0.95 42.51 20.66
CA GLY A 371 0.01 41.42 20.44
C GLY A 371 1.29 41.54 21.27
N ILE A 372 1.82 40.40 21.72
CA ILE A 372 3.08 40.29 22.49
C ILE A 372 3.99 39.27 21.81
N LEU A 373 5.22 39.66 21.45
CA LEU A 373 6.23 38.78 20.83
C LEU A 373 7.44 38.60 21.75
N CYS A 374 7.92 37.36 21.95
CA CYS A 374 9.12 37.07 22.75
C CYS A 374 10.41 37.48 22.04
N GLU A 375 11.27 38.32 22.64
CA GLU A 375 12.55 38.71 22.01
C GLU A 375 13.50 37.51 21.77
N LYS A 376 13.49 36.50 22.66
CA LYS A 376 14.43 35.37 22.64
C LYS A 376 14.11 34.34 21.54
N CYS A 377 12.85 34.25 21.10
CA CYS A 377 12.46 33.26 20.08
C CYS A 377 11.48 33.77 19.00
N ASN A 378 11.12 35.05 19.03
CA ASN A 378 10.24 35.73 18.07
C ASN A 378 8.88 35.05 17.84
N ARG A 379 8.34 34.38 18.87
CA ARG A 379 7.00 33.78 18.87
C ARG A 379 6.03 34.61 19.69
N TYR A 380 4.76 34.59 19.27
CA TYR A 380 3.63 35.13 20.03
C TYR A 380 3.55 34.50 21.43
N ILE A 381 3.29 35.34 22.43
CA ILE A 381 3.02 34.95 23.81
C ILE A 381 1.52 35.15 24.05
N ALA A 382 0.81 34.05 24.30
CA ALA A 382 -0.58 34.12 24.74
C ALA A 382 -0.68 34.88 26.08
N LYS A 383 -1.57 35.87 26.16
CA LYS A 383 -1.81 36.67 27.38
C LYS A 383 -2.14 35.81 28.61
N SER A 384 -2.72 34.62 28.42
CA SER A 384 -3.00 33.66 29.50
C SER A 384 -1.75 33.04 30.13
N TRP A 385 -0.62 32.99 29.43
CA TRP A 385 0.60 32.36 29.93
C TRP A 385 1.51 33.33 30.70
N ASN A 386 1.58 34.62 30.33
CA ASN A 386 2.46 35.63 30.95
C ASN A 386 3.97 35.28 30.89
N TYR A 387 4.36 34.25 30.13
CA TYR A 387 5.75 33.93 29.78
C TYR A 387 5.80 33.22 28.42
N CYS A 388 6.95 33.24 27.76
CA CYS A 388 7.12 32.46 26.54
C CYS A 388 7.25 30.96 26.85
N LYS A 389 6.16 30.21 26.66
CA LYS A 389 6.10 28.74 26.82
C LYS A 389 7.19 28.01 26.02
N HIS A 390 7.40 28.38 24.75
CA HIS A 390 8.42 27.75 23.91
C HIS A 390 9.86 27.91 24.47
N CYS A 391 10.17 29.04 25.13
CA CYS A 391 11.45 29.21 25.81
C CYS A 391 11.51 28.38 27.11
N TYR A 392 10.41 28.31 27.87
CA TYR A 392 10.31 27.52 29.11
C TYR A 392 10.43 26.01 28.85
N ASP A 393 9.79 25.50 27.80
CA ASP A 393 9.84 24.07 27.43
C ASP A 393 11.28 23.65 27.06
N LYS A 394 12.06 24.56 26.45
CA LYS A 394 13.46 24.35 26.03
C LYS A 394 14.51 24.58 27.12
N GLU A 395 14.15 25.23 28.22
CA GLU A 395 15.05 25.35 29.36
C GLU A 395 15.34 23.95 29.95
N THR A 396 16.50 23.75 30.56
CA THR A 396 16.88 22.47 31.18
C THR A 396 17.22 22.62 32.65
N ASP A 397 17.63 23.81 33.09
CA ASP A 397 17.86 24.07 34.51
C ASP A 397 16.53 24.27 35.26
N THR A 398 16.37 23.53 36.36
CA THR A 398 15.13 23.52 37.15
C THR A 398 14.86 24.86 37.84
N ASN A 399 15.91 25.59 38.25
CA ASN A 399 15.77 26.91 38.86
C ASN A 399 15.35 27.93 37.80
N ASN A 400 15.96 27.89 36.62
CA ASN A 400 15.58 28.75 35.49
C ASN A 400 14.13 28.49 35.04
N LYS A 401 13.66 27.24 35.03
CA LYS A 401 12.22 26.95 34.78
C LYS A 401 11.31 27.57 35.84
N GLY A 402 11.63 27.39 37.12
CA GLY A 402 10.90 28.02 38.22
C GLY A 402 10.83 29.53 38.04
N PHE A 403 11.98 30.16 37.80
CA PHE A 403 12.13 31.60 37.61
C PHE A 403 11.33 32.13 36.40
N MET A 404 11.44 31.48 35.24
CA MET A 404 10.73 31.90 34.03
C MET A 404 9.20 31.86 34.20
N LYS A 405 8.69 30.89 34.95
CA LYS A 405 7.26 30.65 35.14
C LYS A 405 6.66 31.43 36.31
N TYR A 406 7.40 31.62 37.40
CA TYR A 406 6.89 32.18 38.66
C TYR A 406 7.57 33.48 39.10
N GLY A 407 8.68 33.89 38.48
CA GLY A 407 9.49 35.02 38.93
C GLY A 407 10.44 34.65 40.07
N PRO A 408 10.98 35.64 40.81
CA PRO A 408 11.98 35.39 41.86
C PRO A 408 11.46 34.70 43.12
N ASN A 409 10.15 34.74 43.44
CA ASN A 409 9.63 34.31 44.75
C ASN A 409 9.17 32.84 44.80
N PHE A 410 10.09 31.88 44.69
CA PHE A 410 9.82 30.45 44.90
C PHE A 410 10.98 29.73 45.58
N ILE A 411 10.72 28.58 46.20
CA ILE A 411 11.75 27.72 46.82
C ILE A 411 11.57 26.24 46.47
N ILE A 412 12.67 25.50 46.50
CA ILE A 412 12.71 24.05 46.33
C ILE A 412 12.70 23.35 47.70
N PHE A 413 11.77 22.44 47.89
CA PHE A 413 11.66 21.57 49.06
C PHE A 413 12.73 20.47 49.03
N SER A 414 13.62 20.48 50.03
CA SER A 414 14.67 19.48 50.19
C SER A 414 14.09 18.15 50.68
N THR A 415 14.50 17.03 50.06
CA THR A 415 14.06 15.70 50.50
C THR A 415 14.67 15.26 51.83
N LEU A 416 15.65 15.99 52.37
CA LEU A 416 16.16 15.76 53.72
C LEU A 416 15.19 16.30 54.80
N ASP A 417 14.30 17.23 54.44
CA ASP A 417 13.34 17.84 55.37
C ASP A 417 12.12 16.95 55.66
N TYR A 418 11.99 15.78 55.03
CA TYR A 418 10.96 14.79 55.37
C TYR A 418 11.07 14.28 56.82
N HIS A 419 12.26 14.38 57.43
CA HIS A 419 12.50 14.03 58.83
C HIS A 419 12.02 15.10 59.82
N LEU A 420 11.75 16.33 59.36
CA LEU A 420 11.19 17.40 60.18
C LEU A 420 9.70 17.17 60.43
N SER A 421 9.23 17.53 61.62
CA SER A 421 7.81 17.56 61.96
C SER A 421 7.04 18.51 61.04
N LEU A 422 5.71 18.37 61.02
CA LEU A 422 4.85 19.19 60.18
C LEU A 422 4.96 20.68 60.52
N GLU A 423 5.09 21.03 61.81
CA GLU A 423 5.22 22.42 62.26
C GLU A 423 6.60 23.02 61.96
N GLU A 424 7.68 22.22 62.01
CA GLU A 424 9.01 22.66 61.57
C GLU A 424 9.04 22.94 60.06
N ARG A 425 8.43 22.07 59.23
CA ARG A 425 8.30 22.31 57.78
C ARG A 425 7.44 23.54 57.47
N LYS A 426 6.30 23.69 58.14
CA LYS A 426 5.44 24.89 58.06
C LYS A 426 6.23 26.17 58.35
N THR A 427 7.07 26.15 59.38
CA THR A 427 7.88 27.30 59.79
C THR A 427 8.98 27.59 58.77
N LYS A 428 9.75 26.57 58.36
CA LYS A 428 10.89 26.70 57.45
C LYS A 428 10.53 27.25 56.07
N TYR A 429 9.35 26.91 55.55
CA TYR A 429 8.91 27.26 54.21
C TYR A 429 7.82 28.36 54.18
N LYS A 430 7.53 28.99 55.32
CA LYS A 430 6.40 29.92 55.51
C LYS A 430 6.45 31.16 54.60
N GLU A 431 7.65 31.68 54.35
CA GLU A 431 7.88 32.99 53.72
C GLU A 431 7.87 32.97 52.19
N TYR A 432 7.72 31.79 51.56
CA TYR A 432 7.76 31.63 50.12
C TYR A 432 6.36 31.40 49.54
N ASP A 433 6.04 32.07 48.44
CA ASP A 433 4.72 31.99 47.79
C ASP A 433 4.45 30.63 47.14
N ARG A 434 5.49 29.93 46.66
CA ARG A 434 5.39 28.55 46.16
C ARG A 434 6.57 27.68 46.56
N ILE A 435 6.27 26.41 46.81
CA ILE A 435 7.19 25.39 47.30
C ILE A 435 7.14 24.20 46.33
N LEU A 436 8.24 23.90 45.64
CA LEU A 436 8.30 22.83 44.63
C LEU A 436 9.12 21.64 45.12
N CYS A 437 8.67 20.40 44.89
CA CYS A 437 9.39 19.20 45.30
C CYS A 437 10.72 19.05 44.53
N GLY A 438 11.86 19.00 45.24
CA GLY A 438 13.18 18.85 44.61
C GLY A 438 13.41 17.54 43.82
N LYS A 439 12.50 16.55 43.90
CA LYS A 439 12.57 15.30 43.12
C LYS A 439 11.66 15.28 41.87
N CYS A 440 10.48 15.88 41.93
CA CYS A 440 9.48 15.76 40.85
C CYS A 440 8.89 17.09 40.37
N ILE A 441 9.29 18.22 40.95
CA ILE A 441 8.91 19.60 40.55
C ILE A 441 7.39 19.90 40.72
N ASN A 442 6.59 18.94 41.17
CA ASN A 442 5.22 19.18 41.61
C ASN A 442 5.21 20.09 42.85
N GLU A 443 4.17 20.92 42.93
CA GLU A 443 3.93 21.80 44.08
C GLU A 443 3.65 20.95 45.33
N ILE A 444 4.28 21.30 46.45
CA ILE A 444 4.11 20.63 47.74
C ILE A 444 2.76 21.05 48.32
N ASP A 445 1.97 20.07 48.79
CA ASP A 445 0.72 20.36 49.49
C ASP A 445 1.01 21.10 50.80
N ARG A 446 0.46 22.32 50.95
CA ARG A 446 0.61 23.16 52.15
C ARG A 446 -0.17 22.63 53.37
N GLN A 447 -1.09 21.67 53.20
CA GLN A 447 -1.78 21.03 54.33
C GLN A 447 -0.87 20.02 55.05
N TYR A 448 -0.02 19.29 54.30
CA TYR A 448 0.78 18.17 54.79
C TYR A 448 2.31 18.35 54.64
N TYR A 449 2.74 19.42 53.96
CA TYR A 449 4.13 19.76 53.59
C TYR A 449 4.92 18.55 53.05
N ASN A 450 4.27 17.69 52.27
CA ASN A 450 4.85 16.53 51.62
C ASN A 450 4.49 16.52 50.12
N CYS A 451 5.29 15.80 49.33
CA CYS A 451 4.84 15.36 48.01
C CYS A 451 4.13 14.01 48.17
N GLU A 452 2.82 13.97 47.91
CA GLU A 452 2.02 12.73 47.93
C GLU A 452 2.67 11.61 47.10
N HIS A 453 3.15 11.97 45.90
CA HIS A 453 3.76 11.05 44.95
C HIS A 453 5.08 10.43 45.44
N CYS A 454 5.74 11.02 46.45
CA CYS A 454 6.96 10.46 47.05
C CYS A 454 6.73 9.86 48.44
N TYR A 455 5.66 10.24 49.16
CA TYR A 455 5.43 9.86 50.55
C TYR A 455 4.97 8.41 50.73
N ASN A 456 4.30 7.83 49.72
CA ASN A 456 3.68 6.50 49.82
C ASN A 456 4.66 5.29 49.84
N ASN A 457 5.98 5.52 49.77
CA ASN A 457 7.00 4.45 49.63
C ASN A 457 7.89 4.20 50.89
N GLN A 458 7.54 4.69 52.09
CA GLN A 458 8.49 4.76 53.22
C GLN A 458 7.99 4.34 54.63
N LYS A 459 7.04 3.39 54.78
CA LYS A 459 6.65 2.88 56.12
C LYS A 459 6.86 1.36 56.32
N ILE A 460 8.07 0.99 56.75
CA ILE A 460 8.36 -0.25 57.48
C ILE A 460 9.39 0.05 58.58
N ASN A 461 9.01 -0.14 59.86
CA ASN A 461 9.80 -0.38 61.08
C ASN A 461 9.25 0.40 62.31
N ASP A 462 8.52 -0.28 63.22
CA ASP A 462 8.94 -0.51 64.62
C ASP A 462 7.82 -1.12 65.51
N LYS A 463 8.13 -2.27 66.15
CA LYS A 463 7.59 -2.79 67.46
C LYS A 463 6.10 -3.23 67.55
N CYS A 464 5.69 -4.21 68.38
CA CYS A 464 6.37 -5.34 69.06
C CYS A 464 5.33 -6.44 69.47
N LYS A 465 5.78 -7.49 70.18
CA LYS A 465 5.20 -8.85 70.33
C LYS A 465 4.13 -9.04 71.43
N VAL A 466 3.10 -9.83 71.06
CA VAL A 466 2.48 -10.95 71.82
C VAL A 466 1.73 -10.66 73.15
N CYS A 467 0.40 -10.82 73.07
CA CYS A 467 -0.59 -11.03 74.15
C CYS A 467 -0.86 -9.85 75.12
N PHE A 468 -2.08 -9.29 75.08
CA PHE A 468 -3.18 -9.74 75.95
C PHE A 468 -4.56 -9.26 75.41
N ILE A 469 -5.64 -9.72 76.04
CA ILE A 469 -7.04 -9.68 75.56
C ILE A 469 -7.71 -8.29 75.71
N GLY A 470 -8.63 -7.97 74.79
CA GLY A 470 -9.62 -6.87 74.89
C GLY A 470 -9.48 -5.84 73.77
N TYR A 471 -10.45 -5.59 72.89
CA TYR A 471 -11.90 -5.82 72.98
C TYR A 471 -12.44 -6.72 71.84
N ASN A 472 -13.51 -7.47 72.13
CA ASN A 472 -14.25 -8.36 71.23
C ASN A 472 -15.12 -7.54 70.24
N ASP A 473 -15.70 -8.04 69.12
CA ASP A 473 -16.35 -9.33 68.88
C ASP A 473 -16.06 -10.00 67.50
N ASN A 474 -16.52 -11.25 67.34
CA ASN A 474 -16.51 -12.11 66.13
C ASN A 474 -15.24 -12.91 65.77
N CYS A 475 -14.68 -13.63 66.76
CA CYS A 475 -13.86 -14.82 66.51
C CYS A 475 -14.74 -16.01 66.09
N CYS A 476 -14.45 -16.65 64.95
CA CYS A 476 -15.12 -17.89 64.54
C CYS A 476 -14.41 -19.13 65.12
N SER A 477 -15.17 -20.17 65.44
CA SER A 477 -14.72 -21.45 65.98
C SER A 477 -14.43 -22.48 64.87
N LEU A 478 -13.62 -23.50 65.19
CA LEU A 478 -13.24 -24.56 64.25
C LEU A 478 -14.44 -25.30 63.61
N TYR A 479 -15.58 -25.33 64.31
CA TYR A 479 -16.83 -25.95 63.86
C TYR A 479 -17.45 -25.23 62.64
N GLU A 480 -17.43 -23.90 62.63
CA GLU A 480 -17.99 -23.09 61.54
C GLU A 480 -17.20 -23.28 60.23
N PHE A 481 -15.90 -23.58 60.33
CA PHE A 481 -15.04 -23.86 59.18
C PHE A 481 -15.38 -25.20 58.50
N GLN A 482 -15.70 -26.26 59.27
CA GLN A 482 -16.10 -27.56 58.71
C GLN A 482 -17.43 -27.49 57.98
N GLN A 483 -18.43 -26.82 58.59
CA GLN A 483 -19.78 -26.73 58.04
C GLN A 483 -19.85 -25.93 56.72
N PHE A 484 -18.91 -24.99 56.52
CA PHE A 484 -18.74 -24.28 55.26
C PHE A 484 -18.26 -25.20 54.11
N LEU A 485 -17.28 -26.07 54.37
CA LEU A 485 -16.70 -26.97 53.37
C LEU A 485 -17.69 -28.03 52.85
N GLU A 486 -18.52 -28.59 53.73
CA GLU A 486 -19.57 -29.54 53.34
C GLU A 486 -20.62 -28.91 52.43
N ASN A 487 -21.09 -27.71 52.78
CA ASN A 487 -22.06 -26.95 51.97
C ASN A 487 -21.49 -26.55 50.60
N PHE A 488 -20.21 -26.18 50.53
CA PHE A 488 -19.57 -25.83 49.26
C PHE A 488 -19.40 -27.04 48.32
N ASN A 489 -18.97 -28.19 48.84
CA ASN A 489 -18.84 -29.42 48.05
C ASN A 489 -20.20 -29.93 47.55
N LYS A 490 -21.26 -29.81 48.37
CA LYS A 490 -22.64 -30.12 47.97
C LYS A 490 -23.12 -29.22 46.83
N TRP A 491 -22.83 -27.92 46.91
CA TRP A 491 -23.19 -26.98 45.84
C TRP A 491 -22.48 -27.30 44.50
N ILE A 492 -21.21 -27.72 44.52
CA ILE A 492 -20.48 -28.14 43.31
C ILE A 492 -21.07 -29.42 42.69
N SER A 493 -21.45 -30.42 43.49
CA SER A 493 -22.01 -31.68 42.97
C SER A 493 -23.43 -31.51 42.42
N GLU A 494 -24.24 -30.65 43.02
CA GLU A 494 -25.61 -30.32 42.55
C GLU A 494 -25.61 -29.48 41.26
N ASN A 495 -24.51 -28.80 40.90
CA ASN A 495 -24.42 -27.91 39.73
C ASN A 495 -23.59 -28.47 38.55
N LYS A 496 -23.40 -29.79 38.46
CA LYS A 496 -22.72 -30.46 37.33
C LYS A 496 -23.59 -30.50 36.05
N PHE A 497 -23.83 -29.36 35.42
CA PHE A 497 -24.56 -29.26 34.14
C PHE A 497 -23.70 -28.82 32.93
N ILE A 498 -22.38 -28.71 33.09
CA ILE A 498 -21.51 -28.03 32.11
C ILE A 498 -20.73 -28.99 31.18
N ASP A 499 -20.58 -30.27 31.53
CA ASP A 499 -19.80 -31.22 30.70
C ASP A 499 -20.52 -31.70 29.43
N ASN A 500 -21.87 -31.67 29.40
CA ASN A 500 -22.67 -32.23 28.30
C ASN A 500 -22.93 -31.30 27.10
N TYR A 501 -22.38 -30.07 27.09
CA TYR A 501 -22.58 -29.11 25.99
C TYR A 501 -21.36 -28.88 25.09
N LEU A 502 -20.23 -29.56 25.35
CA LEU A 502 -18.98 -29.40 24.59
C LEU A 502 -18.73 -30.48 23.52
N ILE A 503 -19.65 -31.45 23.34
CA ILE A 503 -19.56 -32.46 22.27
C ILE A 503 -20.76 -32.36 21.32
N ARG A 504 -20.66 -31.41 20.38
CA ARG A 504 -21.20 -31.56 19.03
C ARG A 504 -20.14 -31.15 18.03
N GLU A 505 -19.34 -32.13 17.62
CA GLU A 505 -18.54 -32.00 16.40
C GLU A 505 -19.48 -31.71 15.23
N GLN A 506 -19.32 -30.56 14.58
CA GLN A 506 -19.71 -30.40 13.19
C GLN A 506 -18.46 -30.51 12.32
N LYS A 507 -18.56 -31.35 11.28
CA LYS A 507 -17.44 -31.78 10.46
C LYS A 507 -17.01 -30.66 9.49
N GLY A 508 -15.73 -30.29 9.55
CA GLY A 508 -14.98 -29.87 8.35
C GLY A 508 -14.75 -28.38 8.09
N GLU A 509 -15.31 -27.45 8.88
CA GLU A 509 -15.06 -26.01 8.68
C GLU A 509 -13.99 -25.43 9.62
N VAL A 510 -13.17 -24.51 9.08
CA VAL A 510 -12.21 -23.73 9.88
C VAL A 510 -12.96 -22.62 10.62
N PRO A 511 -12.76 -22.46 11.95
CA PRO A 511 -13.42 -21.40 12.72
C PRO A 511 -13.02 -19.99 12.25
N ASP A 512 -13.95 -19.04 12.30
CA ASP A 512 -13.74 -17.68 11.78
C ASP A 512 -12.63 -16.90 12.50
N TYR A 513 -12.32 -17.25 13.75
CA TYR A 513 -11.22 -16.68 14.53
C TYR A 513 -9.85 -17.25 14.16
N ASP A 514 -9.78 -18.38 13.45
CA ASP A 514 -8.53 -18.95 12.92
C ASP A 514 -8.25 -18.49 11.47
N LEU A 515 -9.26 -17.99 10.76
CA LEU A 515 -9.11 -17.31 9.46
C LEU A 515 -8.56 -15.89 9.63
N ASP A 516 -7.78 -15.42 8.66
CA ASP A 516 -7.37 -14.01 8.58
C ASP A 516 -8.46 -13.12 7.92
N GLU A 517 -8.28 -11.79 7.96
CA GLU A 517 -9.23 -10.82 7.40
C GLU A 517 -9.58 -11.07 5.92
N ASP A 518 -8.61 -11.43 5.08
CA ASP A 518 -8.83 -11.68 3.65
C ASP A 518 -9.58 -12.99 3.39
N ASP A 519 -9.32 -14.03 4.18
CA ASP A 519 -10.04 -15.31 4.11
C ASP A 519 -11.48 -15.15 4.64
N ARG A 520 -11.70 -14.39 5.71
CA ARG A 520 -13.06 -14.02 6.18
C ARG A 520 -13.87 -13.25 5.12
N LEU A 521 -13.26 -12.24 4.48
CA LEU A 521 -13.91 -11.46 3.43
C LEU A 521 -14.31 -12.30 2.20
N VAL A 522 -13.59 -13.39 1.92
CA VAL A 522 -13.97 -14.33 0.84
C VAL A 522 -15.04 -15.30 1.30
N LYS A 523 -14.97 -15.86 2.51
CA LYS A 523 -15.97 -16.78 3.07
C LYS A 523 -17.39 -16.18 3.04
N TYR A 524 -17.51 -14.88 3.33
CA TYR A 524 -18.80 -14.18 3.43
C TYR A 524 -19.18 -13.30 2.23
N LYS A 525 -18.46 -13.43 1.10
CA LYS A 525 -18.62 -12.53 -0.05
C LYS A 525 -19.99 -12.61 -0.72
N ASP A 526 -20.60 -13.79 -0.74
CA ASP A 526 -21.80 -14.11 -1.53
C ASP A 526 -23.06 -14.34 -0.66
N PHE A 527 -23.01 -14.00 0.65
CA PHE A 527 -24.12 -14.16 1.59
C PHE A 527 -24.85 -12.83 1.84
N ASP A 528 -26.05 -12.66 1.27
CA ASP A 528 -26.94 -11.51 1.55
C ASP A 528 -27.56 -11.54 2.96
N TYR A 529 -27.67 -12.73 3.58
CA TYR A 529 -28.23 -12.94 4.92
C TYR A 529 -27.81 -14.30 5.47
N ILE A 530 -27.85 -14.43 6.80
CA ILE A 530 -27.61 -15.68 7.53
C ILE A 530 -28.90 -16.02 8.31
N LEU A 531 -29.30 -17.30 8.33
CA LEU A 531 -30.44 -17.79 9.10
C LEU A 531 -30.01 -18.02 10.56
N CYS A 532 -30.91 -17.75 11.51
CA CYS A 532 -30.65 -18.05 12.91
C CYS A 532 -31.06 -19.49 13.25
N ASP A 533 -30.08 -20.37 13.45
CA ASP A 533 -30.26 -21.82 13.76
C ASP A 533 -31.18 -22.14 14.97
N LYS A 534 -31.50 -21.15 15.81
CA LYS A 534 -32.41 -21.29 16.96
C LYS A 534 -33.86 -20.86 16.68
N CYS A 535 -34.14 -20.09 15.63
CA CYS A 535 -35.48 -19.54 15.38
C CYS A 535 -35.90 -19.37 13.91
N ASP A 536 -35.07 -19.77 12.93
CA ASP A 536 -35.34 -19.73 11.48
C ASP A 536 -35.72 -18.35 10.88
N ILE A 537 -35.46 -17.25 11.62
CA ILE A 537 -35.64 -15.89 11.11
C ILE A 537 -34.38 -15.47 10.31
N LYS A 538 -34.58 -14.78 9.18
CA LYS A 538 -33.53 -14.24 8.31
C LYS A 538 -32.93 -12.95 8.89
N TYR A 539 -31.59 -12.88 9.00
CA TYR A 539 -30.89 -11.69 9.47
C TYR A 539 -29.79 -11.21 8.52
N HIS A 540 -29.63 -9.90 8.46
CA HIS A 540 -28.44 -9.24 7.92
C HIS A 540 -27.48 -9.04 9.10
N CYS A 541 -26.42 -9.87 9.19
CA CYS A 541 -25.49 -9.98 10.33
C CYS A 541 -26.08 -10.63 11.60
N ASN A 542 -25.20 -11.20 12.43
CA ASN A 542 -25.54 -12.34 13.31
C ASN A 542 -26.43 -12.05 14.54
N TYR A 543 -27.36 -13.00 14.79
CA TYR A 543 -28.11 -13.29 16.04
C TYR A 543 -29.42 -12.51 16.33
N CYS A 544 -30.39 -13.21 16.93
CA CYS A 544 -31.74 -12.74 17.22
C CYS A 544 -31.84 -11.96 18.55
N TYR A 545 -32.49 -10.79 18.52
CA TYR A 545 -32.69 -9.90 19.68
C TYR A 545 -33.55 -10.54 20.80
N ASP A 546 -34.58 -11.30 20.46
CA ASP A 546 -35.48 -11.87 21.47
C ASP A 546 -34.83 -13.05 22.22
N CYS A 547 -33.96 -13.81 21.54
CA CYS A 547 -33.10 -14.80 22.19
C CYS A 547 -32.07 -14.13 23.13
N TYR A 548 -31.52 -12.98 22.73
CA TYR A 548 -30.61 -12.17 23.57
C TYR A 548 -31.29 -11.69 24.86
N VAL A 549 -32.52 -11.18 24.79
CA VAL A 549 -33.26 -10.73 25.99
C VAL A 549 -33.48 -11.90 26.96
N LYS A 550 -33.80 -13.09 26.45
CA LYS A 550 -34.00 -14.28 27.27
C LYS A 550 -32.72 -14.75 27.96
N GLU A 551 -31.63 -14.95 27.20
CA GLU A 551 -30.33 -15.38 27.74
C GLU A 551 -29.74 -14.34 28.73
N ILE A 552 -29.96 -13.03 28.51
CA ILE A 552 -29.52 -11.97 29.44
C ILE A 552 -30.32 -11.98 30.76
N ASN A 553 -31.63 -12.23 30.71
CA ASN A 553 -32.45 -12.28 31.92
C ASN A 553 -32.07 -13.48 32.80
N GLU A 554 -31.94 -14.67 32.21
CA GLU A 554 -31.47 -15.88 32.88
C GLU A 554 -30.07 -15.70 33.50
N LEU A 555 -29.15 -15.00 32.82
CA LEU A 555 -27.82 -14.65 33.35
C LEU A 555 -27.83 -13.57 34.45
N ASN A 556 -28.84 -12.71 34.50
CA ASN A 556 -28.98 -11.68 35.53
C ASN A 556 -29.58 -12.25 36.81
N GLU A 557 -30.57 -13.14 36.71
CA GLU A 557 -31.11 -13.90 37.84
C GLU A 557 -30.01 -14.73 38.51
N LEU A 558 -29.23 -15.49 37.72
CA LEU A 558 -28.09 -16.26 38.24
C LEU A 558 -27.03 -15.38 38.93
N LYS A 559 -26.74 -14.18 38.40
CA LYS A 559 -25.79 -13.24 39.05
C LYS A 559 -26.36 -12.71 40.38
N SER A 560 -27.67 -12.52 40.49
CA SER A 560 -28.35 -12.09 41.72
C SER A 560 -28.28 -13.16 42.83
N GLU A 561 -28.44 -14.45 42.50
CA GLU A 561 -28.29 -15.55 43.47
C GLU A 561 -26.85 -15.77 43.95
N LEU A 562 -25.86 -15.52 43.08
CA LEU A 562 -24.44 -15.75 43.39
C LEU A 562 -23.82 -14.63 44.24
N GLN A 563 -24.32 -13.40 44.13
CA GLN A 563 -23.66 -12.22 44.71
C GLN A 563 -23.60 -12.20 46.25
N PRO A 564 -24.64 -12.62 47.01
CA PRO A 564 -24.53 -12.73 48.47
C PRO A 564 -23.51 -13.80 48.89
N LYS A 565 -23.53 -14.96 48.22
CA LYS A 565 -22.62 -16.09 48.49
C LYS A 565 -21.16 -15.74 48.21
N LEU A 566 -20.89 -14.87 47.22
CA LEU A 566 -19.56 -14.29 47.00
C LEU A 566 -19.12 -13.40 48.17
N GLN A 567 -20.01 -12.55 48.68
CA GLN A 567 -19.66 -11.61 49.75
C GLN A 567 -19.30 -12.33 51.05
N ASP A 568 -20.04 -13.40 51.38
CA ASP A 568 -19.72 -14.27 52.52
C ASP A 568 -18.38 -15.00 52.33
N TYR A 569 -18.07 -15.45 51.12
CA TYR A 569 -16.77 -16.05 50.78
C TYR A 569 -15.62 -15.04 50.94
N GLU A 570 -15.76 -13.84 50.38
CA GLU A 570 -14.74 -12.78 50.47
C GLU A 570 -14.52 -12.35 51.93
N ASN A 571 -15.60 -12.19 52.72
CA ASN A 571 -15.51 -11.87 54.16
C ASN A 571 -14.80 -12.97 54.96
N PHE A 572 -15.02 -14.24 54.63
CA PHE A 572 -14.36 -15.39 55.25
C PHE A 572 -12.88 -15.48 54.87
N TYR A 573 -12.57 -15.29 53.57
CA TYR A 573 -11.19 -15.25 53.07
C TYR A 573 -10.40 -14.09 53.71
N PHE A 574 -11.01 -12.91 53.86
CA PHE A 574 -10.39 -11.76 54.53
C PHE A 574 -10.17 -11.98 56.04
N LYS A 575 -11.04 -12.77 56.70
CA LYS A 575 -10.84 -13.21 58.10
C LYS A 575 -9.67 -14.20 58.26
N ILE A 576 -9.45 -15.09 57.29
CA ILE A 576 -8.42 -16.14 57.36
C ILE A 576 -7.05 -15.67 56.86
N TYR A 577 -6.99 -14.98 55.72
CA TYR A 577 -5.72 -14.53 55.11
C TYR A 577 -4.94 -13.56 56.03
N ASN A 578 -5.64 -12.81 56.89
CA ASN A 578 -5.02 -11.96 57.92
C ASN A 578 -4.43 -12.72 59.13
N LYS A 579 -4.53 -14.06 59.18
CA LYS A 579 -3.93 -14.91 60.25
C LYS A 579 -2.75 -15.77 59.79
N GLU A 580 -2.51 -15.96 58.49
CA GLU A 580 -1.45 -16.85 57.96
C GLU A 580 -0.01 -16.27 58.05
N THR A 581 0.42 -15.82 59.23
CA THR A 581 1.86 -15.67 59.55
C THR A 581 2.22 -16.12 60.98
N LYS A 582 1.49 -17.09 61.56
CA LYS A 582 1.91 -17.73 62.82
C LYS A 582 1.72 -19.25 62.96
N GLU A 583 0.90 -19.88 62.13
CA GLU A 583 0.55 -21.31 62.26
C GLU A 583 1.31 -22.26 61.29
N LEU A 584 2.34 -21.77 60.58
CA LEU A 584 3.26 -22.64 59.82
C LEU A 584 4.12 -23.58 60.72
N LYS A 585 3.85 -23.61 62.03
CA LYS A 585 4.40 -24.55 63.02
C LYS A 585 3.40 -25.60 63.54
N GLU A 586 2.10 -25.44 63.29
CA GLU A 586 1.03 -26.34 63.80
C GLU A 586 0.42 -27.22 62.68
N LEU A 587 0.98 -27.13 61.47
CA LEU A 587 0.65 -27.95 60.29
C LEU A 587 0.74 -29.48 60.49
N LYS A 588 1.30 -29.96 61.62
CA LYS A 588 1.33 -31.39 61.97
C LYS A 588 0.04 -31.92 62.60
N GLU A 589 -0.76 -31.09 63.29
CA GLU A 589 -2.02 -31.55 63.89
C GLU A 589 -3.14 -31.60 62.84
N LEU A 590 -3.23 -30.59 61.97
CA LEU A 590 -4.14 -30.57 60.82
C LEU A 590 -3.92 -31.74 59.84
N GLN A 591 -2.65 -32.16 59.62
CA GLN A 591 -2.35 -33.36 58.83
C GLN A 591 -2.91 -34.65 59.45
N SER A 592 -3.08 -34.72 60.77
CA SER A 592 -3.70 -35.90 61.41
C SER A 592 -5.21 -35.95 61.18
N ILE A 593 -5.88 -34.79 61.16
CA ILE A 593 -7.33 -34.66 60.96
C ILE A 593 -7.72 -34.93 59.51
N LEU A 594 -6.96 -34.40 58.55
CA LEU A 594 -7.20 -34.59 57.12
C LEU A 594 -7.02 -36.04 56.65
N LYS A 595 -6.32 -36.87 57.42
CA LYS A 595 -6.05 -38.28 57.07
C LYS A 595 -7.31 -39.17 57.04
N ASN A 596 -8.39 -38.75 57.70
CA ASN A 596 -9.68 -39.45 57.66
C ASN A 596 -10.56 -39.07 56.44
N TYR A 597 -10.07 -38.22 55.53
CA TYR A 597 -10.80 -37.77 54.33
C TYR A 597 -10.06 -38.09 53.01
N GLU A 598 -9.20 -39.13 53.01
CA GLU A 598 -8.32 -39.49 51.88
C GLU A 598 -9.06 -39.81 50.56
N ASP A 599 -10.35 -40.21 50.60
CA ASP A 599 -11.11 -40.62 49.40
C ASP A 599 -11.77 -39.48 48.60
N VAL A 600 -11.70 -38.21 49.03
CA VAL A 600 -12.57 -37.13 48.47
C VAL A 600 -11.84 -35.98 47.75
N TYR A 601 -10.50 -35.86 47.80
CA TYR A 601 -9.83 -34.69 47.17
C TYR A 601 -8.61 -34.96 46.29
N PHE A 602 -8.44 -34.05 45.32
CA PHE A 602 -7.44 -34.06 44.25
C PHE A 602 -5.99 -34.17 44.74
N LYS A 603 -5.12 -34.76 43.91
CA LYS A 603 -3.66 -34.77 44.09
C LYS A 603 -3.14 -33.36 44.36
N LEU A 604 -2.59 -33.17 45.56
CA LEU A 604 -1.87 -31.96 45.96
C LEU A 604 -0.70 -31.70 45.01
N ASN A 605 -0.79 -30.63 44.23
CA ASN A 605 0.35 -30.05 43.54
C ASN A 605 1.05 -29.11 44.54
N SER A 606 2.34 -29.33 44.81
CA SER A 606 2.99 -28.90 46.07
C SER A 606 3.08 -27.38 46.30
N ASP A 607 2.94 -26.58 45.26
CA ASP A 607 3.43 -25.18 45.27
C ASP A 607 2.31 -24.15 45.46
N SER A 608 1.05 -24.59 45.63
CA SER A 608 -0.10 -23.73 45.89
C SER A 608 -1.02 -24.35 46.95
N GLY A 609 -1.04 -23.77 48.15
CA GLY A 609 -1.93 -24.20 49.23
C GLY A 609 -3.41 -24.15 48.83
N ILE A 610 -4.24 -24.97 49.49
CA ILE A 610 -5.61 -25.27 49.06
C ILE A 610 -6.48 -24.02 48.84
N PHE A 611 -6.29 -22.98 49.66
CA PHE A 611 -6.98 -21.68 49.52
C PHE A 611 -6.64 -20.94 48.23
N LYS A 612 -5.39 -21.01 47.73
CA LYS A 612 -5.03 -20.43 46.42
C LYS A 612 -5.76 -21.14 45.29
N GLN A 613 -5.93 -22.46 45.37
CA GLN A 613 -6.59 -23.24 44.31
C GLN A 613 -8.10 -22.98 44.27
N ILE A 614 -8.76 -22.85 45.43
CA ILE A 614 -10.19 -22.50 45.48
C ILE A 614 -10.40 -21.05 45.00
N ALA A 615 -9.56 -20.09 45.41
CA ALA A 615 -9.59 -18.73 44.90
C ALA A 615 -9.38 -18.68 43.36
N GLN A 616 -8.45 -19.49 42.84
CA GLN A 616 -8.20 -19.63 41.40
C GLN A 616 -9.44 -20.16 40.65
N GLN A 617 -10.14 -21.18 41.18
CA GLN A 617 -11.39 -21.68 40.58
C GLN A 617 -12.53 -20.65 40.66
N PHE A 618 -12.61 -19.88 41.74
CA PHE A 618 -13.61 -18.82 41.89
C PHE A 618 -13.39 -17.69 40.88
N GLU A 619 -12.16 -17.20 40.74
CA GLU A 619 -11.81 -16.20 39.71
C GLU A 619 -11.96 -16.75 38.30
N ASN A 620 -11.62 -18.02 38.03
CA ASN A 620 -11.89 -18.64 36.74
C ASN A 620 -13.40 -18.68 36.42
N THR A 621 -14.26 -18.95 37.41
CA THR A 621 -15.73 -19.00 37.25
C THR A 621 -16.32 -17.60 37.04
N LYS A 622 -15.85 -16.61 37.82
CA LYS A 622 -16.20 -15.19 37.69
C LYS A 622 -15.79 -14.65 36.31
N CYS A 623 -14.58 -14.99 35.86
CA CYS A 623 -14.08 -14.72 34.51
C CYS A 623 -14.93 -15.41 33.44
N LEU A 624 -15.37 -16.66 33.64
CA LEU A 624 -16.26 -17.36 32.69
C LEU A 624 -17.61 -16.64 32.51
N ILE A 625 -18.20 -16.13 33.61
CA ILE A 625 -19.47 -15.39 33.60
C ILE A 625 -19.32 -14.00 32.94
N GLU A 626 -18.25 -13.28 33.28
CA GLU A 626 -17.92 -11.99 32.64
C GLU A 626 -17.59 -12.17 31.14
N ASN A 627 -16.88 -13.24 30.76
CA ASN A 627 -16.64 -13.61 29.36
C ASN A 627 -17.93 -13.95 28.62
N ARG A 628 -18.89 -14.63 29.26
CA ARG A 628 -20.21 -14.91 28.65
C ARG A 628 -21.01 -13.61 28.44
N LYS A 629 -21.04 -12.70 29.42
CA LYS A 629 -21.65 -11.37 29.28
C LYS A 629 -20.95 -10.53 28.20
N THR A 630 -19.63 -10.62 28.09
CA THR A 630 -18.84 -9.91 27.08
C THR A 630 -19.10 -10.45 25.68
N LEU A 631 -19.10 -11.78 25.50
CA LEU A 631 -19.44 -12.44 24.23
C LEU A 631 -20.86 -12.05 23.74
N ILE A 632 -21.84 -12.07 24.64
CA ILE A 632 -23.24 -11.69 24.34
C ILE A 632 -23.38 -10.19 24.04
N ASN A 633 -22.62 -9.31 24.71
CA ASN A 633 -22.61 -7.88 24.38
C ASN A 633 -21.84 -7.55 23.09
N ASN A 634 -20.84 -8.35 22.72
CA ASN A 634 -20.06 -8.16 21.50
C ASN A 634 -20.88 -8.46 20.23
N ILE A 635 -21.84 -9.39 20.31
CA ILE A 635 -22.83 -9.66 19.25
C ILE A 635 -23.69 -8.41 18.97
N ARG A 636 -23.98 -7.60 20.01
CA ARG A 636 -24.88 -6.43 19.93
C ARG A 636 -24.34 -5.26 19.08
N TYR A 637 -23.02 -5.16 18.86
CA TYR A 637 -22.40 -3.94 18.30
C TYR A 637 -22.03 -3.99 16.81
N ASN A 638 -22.29 -5.09 16.10
CA ASN A 638 -22.09 -5.19 14.64
C ASN A 638 -23.36 -4.90 13.81
N GLY A 639 -24.48 -4.55 14.44
CA GLY A 639 -25.79 -4.47 13.78
C GLY A 639 -26.35 -3.06 13.49
N VAL A 640 -25.70 -1.97 13.91
CA VAL A 640 -26.33 -0.63 13.87
C VAL A 640 -25.39 0.49 13.35
N ASN A 641 -25.83 1.11 12.25
CA ASN A 641 -25.43 2.41 11.66
C ASN A 641 -24.08 2.53 10.91
N LYS A 642 -24.20 2.53 9.57
CA LYS A 642 -23.48 3.36 8.58
C LYS A 642 -22.13 3.98 9.02
N CYS A 643 -21.01 3.38 8.61
CA CYS A 643 -19.73 4.08 8.58
C CYS A 643 -18.81 3.57 7.44
N GLU A 644 -18.59 4.38 6.40
CA GLU A 644 -17.56 4.16 5.37
C GLU A 644 -16.12 4.43 5.89
N ARG A 645 -15.91 4.42 7.22
CA ARG A 645 -14.61 4.70 7.86
C ARG A 645 -14.36 3.78 9.05
N LYS A 646 -13.89 2.56 8.77
CA LYS A 646 -12.88 1.79 9.54
C LYS A 646 -12.64 0.43 8.86
N VAL A 647 -11.71 0.38 7.91
CA VAL A 647 -11.08 -0.86 7.41
C VAL A 647 -9.63 -0.91 7.93
N ARG A 648 -9.52 -0.74 9.25
CA ARG A 648 -8.33 -0.98 10.09
C ARG A 648 -8.84 -1.25 11.50
N SER A 649 -8.39 -2.38 12.07
CA SER A 649 -8.74 -2.93 13.39
C SER A 649 -10.24 -3.05 13.70
N TYR A 650 -10.73 -4.29 13.74
CA TYR A 650 -12.10 -4.64 14.14
C TYR A 650 -12.46 -4.10 15.53
N CYS A 651 -13.72 -3.66 15.68
CA CYS A 651 -14.60 -3.73 16.86
C CYS A 651 -14.03 -3.46 18.27
N ASP A 652 -14.85 -2.83 19.13
CA ASP A 652 -14.67 -2.70 20.59
C ASP A 652 -14.14 -3.97 21.31
N CYS A 653 -14.37 -5.17 20.75
CA CYS A 653 -13.81 -6.45 21.19
C CYS A 653 -12.27 -6.46 21.23
N TYR A 654 -11.60 -5.95 20.18
CA TYR A 654 -10.14 -5.93 20.11
C TYR A 654 -9.60 -4.93 21.14
N ASP A 655 -10.18 -3.74 21.25
CA ASP A 655 -9.73 -2.75 22.23
C ASP A 655 -9.94 -3.23 23.69
N LYS A 656 -10.94 -4.09 23.95
CA LYS A 656 -11.24 -4.67 25.28
C LYS A 656 -10.54 -5.99 25.59
N GLU A 657 -10.07 -6.74 24.59
CA GLU A 657 -9.30 -7.98 24.83
C GLU A 657 -7.94 -7.64 25.44
N ILE A 658 -7.64 -8.19 26.62
CA ILE A 658 -6.40 -7.91 27.36
C ILE A 658 -5.34 -8.99 27.06
N ASP A 659 -5.78 -10.16 26.57
CA ASP A 659 -4.90 -11.24 26.14
C ASP A 659 -4.25 -10.93 24.78
N ILE A 660 -2.95 -10.62 24.84
CA ILE A 660 -2.10 -10.32 23.67
C ILE A 660 -2.08 -11.49 22.67
N ILE A 661 -2.22 -12.74 23.13
CA ILE A 661 -2.20 -13.93 22.27
C ILE A 661 -3.49 -14.01 21.46
N LYS A 662 -4.65 -13.83 22.11
CA LYS A 662 -5.95 -13.77 21.42
C LYS A 662 -6.06 -12.59 20.47
N LYS A 663 -5.55 -11.41 20.86
CA LYS A 663 -5.44 -10.25 19.97
C LYS A 663 -4.75 -10.60 18.65
N LYS A 664 -3.55 -11.21 18.74
CA LYS A 664 -2.80 -11.66 17.55
C LYS A 664 -3.54 -12.73 16.74
N GLN A 665 -4.22 -13.67 17.40
CA GLN A 665 -5.02 -14.70 16.72
C GLN A 665 -6.19 -14.07 15.94
N ILE A 666 -6.93 -13.14 16.54
CA ILE A 666 -8.05 -12.44 15.89
C ILE A 666 -7.56 -11.59 14.70
N GLU A 667 -6.41 -10.92 14.87
CA GLU A 667 -5.84 -10.00 13.88
C GLU A 667 -5.22 -10.73 12.68
N PHE A 668 -4.34 -11.71 12.93
CA PHE A 668 -3.52 -12.35 11.89
C PHE A 668 -3.98 -13.77 11.53
N GLY A 669 -4.83 -14.40 12.34
CA GLY A 669 -5.27 -15.78 12.18
C GLY A 669 -4.27 -16.81 12.71
N LYS A 670 -4.58 -18.10 12.48
CA LYS A 670 -3.81 -19.25 12.95
C LYS A 670 -3.59 -20.23 11.82
N CYS A 671 -2.38 -20.76 11.68
CA CYS A 671 -2.07 -21.74 10.65
C CYS A 671 -2.72 -23.10 10.97
N LYS A 672 -3.50 -23.65 10.03
CA LYS A 672 -4.14 -24.96 10.14
C LYS A 672 -3.14 -26.14 10.12
N GLU A 673 -1.96 -25.95 9.53
CA GLU A 673 -0.94 -27.00 9.38
C GLU A 673 -0.06 -27.12 10.63
N CYS A 674 0.47 -26.01 11.16
CA CYS A 674 1.35 -26.04 12.35
C CYS A 674 0.71 -25.50 13.64
N LEU A 675 -0.55 -25.07 13.60
CA LEU A 675 -1.34 -24.54 14.72
C LEU A 675 -0.76 -23.29 15.40
N LYS A 676 0.26 -22.65 14.83
CA LYS A 676 0.82 -21.38 15.31
C LYS A 676 -0.02 -20.19 14.84
N ILE A 677 -0.19 -19.21 15.72
CA ILE A 677 -0.72 -17.89 15.38
C ILE A 677 0.28 -17.21 14.43
N HIS A 678 -0.22 -16.50 13.43
CA HIS A 678 0.63 -15.76 12.50
C HIS A 678 1.29 -14.56 13.20
N GLU A 679 2.56 -14.30 12.89
CA GLU A 679 3.31 -13.20 13.52
C GLU A 679 2.91 -11.82 12.96
N ASP A 680 2.45 -11.80 11.71
CA ASP A 680 2.01 -10.63 10.95
C ASP A 680 1.03 -11.04 9.82
N LEU A 681 0.73 -10.09 8.91
CA LEU A 681 -0.19 -10.27 7.78
C LEU A 681 0.34 -11.17 6.64
N ASP A 682 1.64 -11.49 6.62
CA ASP A 682 2.24 -12.39 5.62
C ASP A 682 1.80 -13.85 5.91
N GLY A 683 1.52 -14.18 7.18
CA GLY A 683 0.97 -15.46 7.58
C GLY A 683 2.03 -16.51 7.92
N CYS A 684 1.74 -17.80 7.72
CA CYS A 684 2.63 -18.87 8.17
C CYS A 684 3.84 -19.14 7.26
N LEU A 685 4.89 -18.35 7.44
CA LEU A 685 6.17 -18.49 6.74
C LEU A 685 6.79 -19.90 6.86
N SER A 686 6.74 -20.53 8.04
CA SER A 686 7.36 -21.85 8.24
C SER A 686 6.72 -22.96 7.40
N CYS A 687 5.39 -22.92 7.21
CA CYS A 687 4.70 -23.88 6.35
C CYS A 687 4.83 -23.52 4.85
N ASN A 688 5.21 -22.29 4.51
CA ASN A 688 5.36 -21.88 3.11
C ASN A 688 6.53 -22.59 2.43
N SER A 689 7.67 -22.77 3.10
CA SER A 689 8.80 -23.52 2.53
C SER A 689 8.37 -24.95 2.13
N GLU A 690 7.59 -25.64 2.97
CA GLU A 690 7.02 -26.96 2.67
C GLU A 690 5.94 -26.92 1.57
N ARG A 691 5.18 -25.83 1.44
CA ARG A 691 4.21 -25.63 0.35
C ARG A 691 4.93 -25.40 -0.99
N PHE A 692 6.00 -24.61 -1.00
CA PHE A 692 6.84 -24.41 -2.18
C PHE A 692 7.55 -25.70 -2.60
N GLN A 693 8.09 -26.49 -1.67
CA GLN A 693 8.64 -27.82 -1.98
C GLN A 693 7.63 -28.74 -2.67
N ARG A 694 6.37 -28.72 -2.22
CA ARG A 694 5.24 -29.44 -2.85
C ARG A 694 4.83 -28.88 -4.22
N ASP A 695 5.31 -27.70 -4.60
CA ASP A 695 5.04 -27.04 -5.88
C ASP A 695 6.23 -27.06 -6.86
N PHE A 696 7.45 -27.40 -6.42
CA PHE A 696 8.67 -27.36 -7.27
C PHE A 696 8.58 -28.26 -8.50
N TYR A 697 7.88 -29.40 -8.46
CA TYR A 697 7.70 -30.25 -9.66
C TYR A 697 6.73 -29.66 -10.69
N LYS A 698 5.98 -28.61 -10.37
CA LYS A 698 4.95 -28.02 -11.23
C LYS A 698 5.52 -27.06 -12.28
N TRP A 699 6.79 -26.69 -12.16
CA TRP A 699 7.47 -25.76 -13.06
C TRP A 699 8.95 -26.10 -13.21
N THR A 700 9.55 -25.64 -14.32
CA THR A 700 11.01 -25.65 -14.53
C THR A 700 11.34 -24.56 -15.56
N SER A 701 12.49 -23.92 -15.38
CA SER A 701 13.09 -23.01 -16.35
C SER A 701 13.82 -23.72 -17.48
N ARG A 702 13.95 -25.05 -17.42
CA ARG A 702 14.87 -25.88 -18.23
C ARG A 702 16.35 -25.59 -17.96
N ASN A 703 16.66 -24.89 -16.88
CA ASN A 703 18.02 -24.66 -16.42
C ASN A 703 18.11 -24.90 -14.91
N GLU A 704 18.86 -25.95 -14.52
CA GLU A 704 18.98 -26.38 -13.12
C GLU A 704 19.57 -25.29 -12.20
N VAL A 705 20.38 -24.37 -12.73
CA VAL A 705 20.98 -23.27 -11.95
C VAL A 705 19.94 -22.19 -11.63
N ILE A 706 19.06 -21.83 -12.58
CA ILE A 706 17.92 -20.94 -12.33
C ILE A 706 16.91 -21.63 -11.39
N ASP A 707 16.57 -22.89 -11.66
CA ASP A 707 15.61 -23.63 -10.84
C ASP A 707 16.08 -23.69 -9.39
N LYS A 708 17.35 -24.02 -9.16
CA LYS A 708 17.95 -24.00 -7.83
C LYS A 708 17.99 -22.61 -7.20
N LEU A 709 18.36 -21.56 -7.95
CA LEU A 709 18.38 -20.18 -7.44
C LEU A 709 17.00 -19.73 -6.93
N ILE A 710 15.94 -20.06 -7.68
CA ILE A 710 14.55 -19.74 -7.31
C ILE A 710 14.10 -20.62 -6.13
N GLN A 711 14.43 -21.91 -6.12
CA GLN A 711 14.10 -22.81 -5.01
C GLN A 711 14.79 -22.39 -3.71
N ASP A 712 16.11 -22.15 -3.72
CA ASP A 712 16.89 -21.70 -2.56
C ASP A 712 16.35 -20.36 -1.99
N ASN A 713 15.91 -19.44 -2.87
CA ASN A 713 15.18 -18.24 -2.48
C ASN A 713 13.84 -18.58 -1.79
N GLN A 714 12.97 -19.36 -2.44
CA GLN A 714 11.64 -19.72 -1.91
C GLN A 714 11.69 -20.51 -0.59
N LEU A 715 12.78 -21.22 -0.31
CA LEU A 715 13.00 -21.92 0.96
C LEU A 715 13.47 -21.00 2.10
N SER A 716 14.24 -19.96 1.78
CA SER A 716 14.95 -19.11 2.77
C SER A 716 14.29 -17.75 3.04
N VAL A 717 13.44 -17.27 2.12
CA VAL A 717 12.80 -15.95 2.19
C VAL A 717 11.84 -15.83 3.36
N LYS A 718 12.00 -14.74 4.13
CA LYS A 718 11.19 -14.42 5.32
C LYS A 718 10.03 -13.45 5.07
N ARG A 719 9.82 -12.98 3.84
CA ARG A 719 8.77 -12.00 3.47
C ARG A 719 8.36 -12.16 2.01
N TYR A 720 7.07 -12.16 1.71
CA TYR A 720 6.59 -12.47 0.35
C TYR A 720 7.03 -11.47 -0.71
N GLY A 721 7.26 -10.22 -0.33
CA GLY A 721 7.76 -9.18 -1.23
C GLY A 721 9.13 -9.45 -1.85
N LEU A 722 9.85 -10.49 -1.40
CA LEU A 722 11.19 -10.91 -1.85
C LEU A 722 11.19 -12.30 -2.53
N LEU A 723 10.02 -12.90 -2.74
CA LEU A 723 9.92 -14.16 -3.46
C LEU A 723 10.26 -13.94 -4.93
N LEU A 724 11.27 -14.68 -5.40
CA LEU A 724 11.50 -14.87 -6.83
C LEU A 724 10.58 -15.97 -7.33
N GLU A 725 9.97 -15.76 -8.50
CA GLU A 725 9.15 -16.75 -9.17
C GLU A 725 9.76 -17.15 -10.53
N TRP A 726 9.61 -18.41 -10.93
CA TRP A 726 9.66 -18.74 -12.35
C TRP A 726 8.30 -18.37 -12.95
N ILE A 727 8.30 -17.46 -13.92
CA ILE A 727 7.06 -16.94 -14.51
C ILE A 727 6.97 -17.43 -15.96
N PRO A 728 6.07 -18.38 -16.28
CA PRO A 728 5.86 -18.84 -17.64
C PRO A 728 5.52 -17.68 -18.59
N TYR A 729 6.15 -17.65 -19.77
CA TYR A 729 6.12 -16.49 -20.67
C TYR A 729 4.70 -16.18 -21.20
N ASP A 730 3.85 -17.19 -21.31
CA ASP A 730 2.43 -17.07 -21.69
C ASP A 730 1.58 -16.30 -20.66
N LYS A 731 2.12 -16.04 -19.47
CA LYS A 731 1.51 -15.15 -18.45
C LYS A 731 1.72 -13.67 -18.74
N PHE A 732 2.50 -13.31 -19.76
CA PHE A 732 2.70 -11.93 -20.18
C PHE A 732 1.90 -11.60 -21.43
N ILE A 733 1.08 -10.55 -21.35
CA ILE A 733 0.35 -9.99 -22.49
C ILE A 733 0.74 -8.53 -22.73
N ASN A 734 0.43 -8.01 -23.93
CA ASN A 734 0.76 -6.65 -24.34
C ASN A 734 2.27 -6.33 -24.22
N ILE A 735 3.12 -7.26 -24.66
CA ILE A 735 4.58 -7.09 -24.64
C ILE A 735 4.98 -6.02 -25.68
N ASN A 736 5.56 -4.91 -25.21
CA ASN A 736 5.95 -3.76 -26.04
C ASN A 736 7.40 -3.38 -25.76
N TYR A 737 8.22 -3.16 -26.80
CA TYR A 737 9.60 -2.73 -26.64
C TYR A 737 9.69 -1.30 -26.04
N ILE A 738 10.58 -1.10 -25.05
CA ILE A 738 10.83 0.19 -24.39
C ILE A 738 12.18 0.79 -24.82
N ALA A 739 13.26 0.01 -24.69
CA ALA A 739 14.63 0.50 -24.82
C ALA A 739 15.62 -0.64 -25.05
N GLU A 740 16.78 -0.29 -25.59
CA GLU A 740 17.96 -1.14 -25.74
C GLU A 740 19.15 -0.39 -25.14
N GLY A 741 19.84 -1.04 -24.21
CA GLY A 741 21.11 -0.59 -23.64
C GLY A 741 22.28 -1.37 -24.24
N GLY A 742 23.50 -1.14 -23.73
CA GLY A 742 24.70 -1.85 -24.22
C GLY A 742 24.67 -3.37 -24.01
N PHE A 743 23.85 -3.87 -23.06
CA PHE A 743 23.87 -5.26 -22.59
C PHE A 743 22.50 -5.96 -22.62
N ALA A 744 21.40 -5.21 -22.75
CA ALA A 744 20.03 -5.73 -22.58
C ALA A 744 19.00 -4.98 -23.43
N LYS A 745 17.90 -5.67 -23.77
CA LYS A 745 16.66 -5.10 -24.32
C LYS A 745 15.58 -5.13 -23.25
N VAL A 746 14.84 -4.04 -23.09
CA VAL A 746 13.80 -3.90 -22.06
C VAL A 746 12.44 -3.76 -22.74
N TYR A 747 11.49 -4.59 -22.31
CA TYR A 747 10.11 -4.62 -22.78
C TYR A 747 9.13 -4.33 -21.63
N LEU A 748 8.02 -3.67 -21.92
CA LEU A 748 6.88 -3.47 -21.04
C LEU A 748 5.94 -4.66 -21.24
N ALA A 749 5.45 -5.27 -20.16
CA ALA A 749 4.45 -6.33 -20.23
C ALA A 749 3.41 -6.22 -19.11
N LEU A 750 2.24 -6.81 -19.33
CA LEU A 750 1.23 -7.03 -18.30
C LEU A 750 1.27 -8.50 -17.88
N TRP A 751 1.73 -8.77 -16.67
CA TRP A 751 1.69 -10.09 -16.04
C TRP A 751 0.29 -10.36 -15.50
N ILE A 752 -0.42 -11.35 -16.05
CA ILE A 752 -1.84 -11.56 -15.77
C ILE A 752 -2.14 -12.03 -14.33
N ASP A 753 -1.25 -12.84 -13.75
CA ASP A 753 -1.47 -13.44 -12.42
C ASP A 753 -0.97 -12.50 -11.29
N GLY A 754 0.13 -11.78 -11.53
CA GLY A 754 0.82 -10.95 -10.53
C GLY A 754 1.57 -11.75 -9.46
N GLN A 755 2.37 -11.05 -8.66
CA GLN A 755 3.20 -11.62 -7.59
C GLN A 755 2.35 -12.39 -6.56
N ILE A 756 2.87 -13.51 -6.05
CA ILE A 756 2.32 -14.18 -4.86
C ILE A 756 2.31 -13.20 -3.67
N ARG A 757 1.14 -13.04 -3.04
CA ARG A 757 0.94 -12.18 -1.88
C ARG A 757 0.94 -12.97 -0.57
N LYS A 758 0.13 -14.03 -0.47
CA LYS A 758 0.11 -14.97 0.68
C LYS A 758 -0.61 -16.28 0.37
N TRP A 759 -0.39 -17.31 1.19
CA TRP A 759 -1.21 -18.52 1.17
C TRP A 759 -2.61 -18.26 1.76
N SER A 760 -3.66 -18.73 1.08
CA SER A 760 -5.03 -18.79 1.65
C SER A 760 -5.30 -20.16 2.23
N GLN A 761 -5.77 -20.18 3.48
CA GLN A 761 -6.14 -21.40 4.19
C GLN A 761 -7.54 -21.87 3.82
N LEU A 762 -8.42 -20.94 3.45
CA LEU A 762 -9.75 -21.22 2.94
C LEU A 762 -9.70 -21.92 1.57
N SER A 763 -8.97 -21.36 0.61
CA SER A 763 -8.91 -21.92 -0.77
C SER A 763 -7.78 -22.92 -1.00
N ASN A 764 -6.86 -23.09 -0.05
CA ASN A 764 -5.66 -23.93 -0.17
C ASN A 764 -4.82 -23.59 -1.41
N SER A 765 -4.61 -22.30 -1.65
CA SER A 765 -3.89 -21.81 -2.82
C SER A 765 -3.19 -20.47 -2.54
N TRP A 766 -2.18 -20.17 -3.36
CA TRP A 766 -1.49 -18.88 -3.34
C TRP A 766 -2.41 -17.76 -3.85
N ARG A 767 -2.75 -16.80 -2.98
CA ARG A 767 -3.35 -15.53 -3.40
C ARG A 767 -2.29 -14.68 -4.08
N ARG A 768 -2.64 -14.09 -5.22
CA ARG A 768 -1.76 -13.23 -6.01
C ARG A 768 -2.33 -11.81 -6.14
N ASN A 769 -1.50 -10.85 -6.52
CA ASN A 769 -1.89 -9.45 -6.71
C ASN A 769 -2.80 -9.21 -7.94
N GLY A 770 -2.89 -10.16 -8.87
CA GLY A 770 -3.61 -9.99 -10.13
C GLY A 770 -2.82 -9.18 -11.16
N PRO A 771 -3.47 -8.72 -12.25
CA PRO A 771 -2.80 -8.11 -13.39
C PRO A 771 -1.85 -6.96 -13.02
N THR A 772 -0.55 -7.18 -13.22
CA THR A 772 0.54 -6.28 -12.77
C THR A 772 1.43 -5.88 -13.94
N THR A 773 1.69 -4.59 -14.10
CA THR A 773 2.61 -4.07 -15.14
C THR A 773 4.07 -4.27 -14.72
N VAL A 774 4.88 -4.88 -15.57
CA VAL A 774 6.29 -5.25 -15.30
C VAL A 774 7.21 -4.85 -16.46
N ALA A 775 8.51 -4.75 -16.17
CA ALA A 775 9.56 -4.58 -17.15
C ALA A 775 10.33 -5.91 -17.34
N LEU A 776 10.42 -6.41 -18.56
CA LEU A 776 11.19 -7.60 -18.92
C LEU A 776 12.56 -7.16 -19.46
N LYS A 777 13.63 -7.30 -18.65
CA LYS A 777 15.02 -7.05 -19.07
C LYS A 777 15.57 -8.33 -19.71
N VAL A 778 15.44 -8.45 -21.02
CA VAL A 778 15.97 -9.55 -21.84
C VAL A 778 17.46 -9.33 -22.06
N LEU A 779 18.29 -10.31 -21.70
CA LEU A 779 19.73 -10.23 -21.90
C LEU A 779 20.14 -10.86 -23.22
N ASN A 780 20.98 -10.14 -23.97
CA ASN A 780 21.47 -10.59 -25.28
C ASN A 780 22.33 -11.85 -25.11
N ASN A 781 22.09 -12.86 -25.97
CA ASN A 781 22.82 -14.13 -26.01
C ASN A 781 22.74 -15.00 -24.74
N SER A 782 21.66 -14.89 -23.96
CA SER A 782 21.49 -15.59 -22.68
C SER A 782 21.23 -17.11 -22.77
N ASN A 783 21.41 -17.72 -23.95
CA ASN A 783 21.46 -19.18 -24.14
C ASN A 783 22.53 -19.84 -23.26
N ASN A 784 23.64 -19.15 -23.00
CA ASN A 784 24.60 -19.49 -21.94
C ASN A 784 24.43 -18.46 -20.82
N ILE A 785 24.00 -18.92 -19.65
CA ILE A 785 23.90 -18.06 -18.47
C ILE A 785 25.31 -17.68 -18.00
N SER A 786 25.62 -16.38 -18.00
CA SER A 786 26.84 -15.84 -17.41
C SER A 786 26.75 -15.83 -15.89
N GLU A 787 27.91 -15.94 -15.23
CA GLU A 787 28.02 -15.75 -13.78
C GLU A 787 27.54 -14.34 -13.36
N ASP A 788 27.82 -13.32 -14.18
CA ASP A 788 27.32 -11.94 -14.01
C ASP A 788 25.79 -11.86 -13.91
N PHE A 789 25.03 -12.70 -14.64
CA PHE A 789 23.56 -12.72 -14.57
C PHE A 789 23.06 -13.27 -13.23
N LEU A 790 23.66 -14.37 -12.77
CA LEU A 790 23.30 -14.99 -11.50
C LEU A 790 23.66 -14.06 -10.33
N ASN A 791 24.79 -13.37 -10.45
CA ASN A 791 25.21 -12.32 -9.52
C ASN A 791 24.27 -11.11 -9.53
N GLU A 792 23.81 -10.62 -10.69
CA GLU A 792 22.79 -9.55 -10.77
C GLU A 792 21.53 -9.94 -9.98
N ILE A 793 20.99 -11.15 -10.21
CA ILE A 793 19.79 -11.62 -9.50
C ILE A 793 20.05 -11.74 -8.00
N LYS A 794 21.17 -12.36 -7.61
CA LYS A 794 21.52 -12.61 -6.22
C LYS A 794 21.64 -11.31 -5.43
N PHE A 795 22.47 -10.38 -5.90
CA PHE A 795 22.71 -9.10 -5.22
C PHE A 795 21.46 -8.22 -5.24
N LEU A 796 20.72 -8.17 -6.35
CA LEU A 796 19.44 -7.46 -6.40
C LEU A 796 18.44 -8.04 -5.40
N ASN A 797 18.34 -9.37 -5.29
CA ASN A 797 17.44 -10.03 -4.36
C ASN A 797 17.81 -9.71 -2.89
N GLU A 798 19.10 -9.76 -2.53
CA GLU A 798 19.60 -9.42 -1.19
C GLU A 798 19.14 -8.02 -0.73
N VAL A 799 19.11 -7.02 -1.62
CA VAL A 799 18.69 -5.64 -1.28
C VAL A 799 17.26 -5.25 -1.70
N SER A 800 16.54 -6.08 -2.45
CA SER A 800 15.21 -5.79 -3.02
C SER A 800 14.11 -5.48 -1.97
N GLY A 801 14.35 -5.84 -0.71
CA GLY A 801 13.44 -5.60 0.40
C GLY A 801 13.55 -4.22 1.05
N TYR A 802 14.57 -3.45 0.67
CA TYR A 802 14.81 -2.11 1.20
C TYR A 802 14.10 -1.05 0.36
N MET A 803 13.75 0.07 1.00
CA MET A 803 13.14 1.19 0.29
C MET A 803 14.07 1.75 -0.78
N CYS A 804 13.48 2.24 -1.87
CA CYS A 804 14.19 2.89 -2.98
C CYS A 804 15.15 1.96 -3.77
N ILE A 805 14.91 0.64 -3.75
CA ILE A 805 15.54 -0.36 -4.63
C ILE A 805 14.48 -0.94 -5.59
N ILE A 806 14.84 -1.15 -6.86
CA ILE A 806 13.99 -1.84 -7.85
C ILE A 806 13.70 -3.27 -7.39
N LYS A 807 12.44 -3.70 -7.43
CA LYS A 807 12.10 -5.09 -7.14
C LYS A 807 12.34 -5.99 -8.36
N CYS A 808 12.92 -7.17 -8.12
CA CYS A 808 12.84 -8.31 -9.01
C CYS A 808 11.71 -9.22 -8.53
N PHE A 809 10.79 -9.59 -9.43
CA PHE A 809 9.71 -10.53 -9.15
C PHE A 809 10.08 -11.96 -9.54
N GLY A 810 11.11 -12.15 -10.37
CA GLY A 810 11.42 -13.46 -10.91
C GLY A 810 12.08 -13.43 -12.28
N ILE A 811 12.07 -14.59 -12.93
CA ILE A 811 12.74 -14.87 -14.20
C ILE A 811 11.73 -15.51 -15.16
N THR A 812 11.87 -15.20 -16.44
CA THR A 812 11.16 -15.86 -17.54
C THR A 812 12.11 -16.17 -18.70
N GLN A 813 11.65 -16.94 -19.68
CA GLN A 813 12.38 -17.22 -20.92
C GLN A 813 11.47 -17.01 -22.12
N ASP A 814 11.96 -16.25 -23.10
CA ASP A 814 11.26 -16.07 -24.37
C ASP A 814 11.27 -17.39 -25.17
N PRO A 815 10.11 -18.00 -25.48
CA PRO A 815 10.06 -19.32 -26.11
C PRO A 815 10.46 -19.31 -27.60
N ILE A 816 10.61 -18.13 -28.21
CA ILE A 816 11.04 -17.96 -29.60
C ILE A 816 12.56 -17.79 -29.66
N THR A 817 13.11 -16.94 -28.80
CA THR A 817 14.55 -16.61 -28.82
C THR A 817 15.40 -17.44 -27.85
N ASN A 818 14.77 -18.18 -26.93
CA ASN A 818 15.36 -18.88 -25.78
C ASN A 818 16.15 -18.01 -24.80
N ASN A 819 16.14 -16.68 -24.97
CA ASN A 819 16.79 -15.75 -24.04
C ASN A 819 16.01 -15.67 -22.73
N TYR A 820 16.74 -15.65 -21.61
CA TYR A 820 16.18 -15.35 -20.30
C TYR A 820 15.99 -13.85 -20.10
N ALA A 821 15.00 -13.50 -19.28
CA ALA A 821 14.68 -12.13 -18.94
C ALA A 821 14.34 -11.99 -17.45
N LEU A 822 14.85 -10.92 -16.84
CA LEU A 822 14.46 -10.52 -15.48
C LEU A 822 13.10 -9.84 -15.52
N VAL A 823 12.22 -10.22 -14.60
CA VAL A 823 10.88 -9.64 -14.45
C VAL A 823 10.93 -8.60 -13.33
N LEU A 824 11.13 -7.34 -13.71
CA LEU A 824 11.40 -6.23 -12.81
C LEU A 824 10.17 -5.33 -12.61
N GLN A 825 10.17 -4.56 -11.51
CA GLN A 825 9.20 -3.50 -11.29
C GLN A 825 9.28 -2.43 -12.38
N TYR A 826 8.18 -2.20 -13.09
CA TYR A 826 8.09 -1.12 -14.07
C TYR A 826 7.97 0.25 -13.38
N MET A 827 8.71 1.24 -13.89
CA MET A 827 8.73 2.61 -13.37
C MET A 827 8.19 3.60 -14.39
N GLU A 828 6.96 4.06 -14.14
CA GLU A 828 6.14 4.86 -15.06
C GLU A 828 6.75 6.20 -15.51
N ASN A 829 7.63 6.81 -14.71
CA ASN A 829 8.29 8.07 -15.07
C ASN A 829 9.65 7.88 -15.78
N GLY A 830 10.10 6.63 -15.94
CA GLY A 830 11.35 6.26 -16.60
C GLY A 830 12.59 6.51 -15.72
N ASP A 831 13.76 6.60 -16.35
CA ASP A 831 15.01 6.94 -15.68
C ASP A 831 15.09 8.43 -15.27
N LEU A 832 15.92 8.71 -14.27
CA LEU A 832 16.14 10.03 -13.69
C LEU A 832 16.58 11.04 -14.75
N ARG A 833 17.41 10.66 -15.72
CA ARG A 833 17.87 11.61 -16.75
C ARG A 833 16.73 12.02 -17.69
N LYS A 834 15.92 11.08 -18.17
CA LYS A 834 14.69 11.39 -18.94
C LYS A 834 13.70 12.19 -18.12
N TYR A 835 13.56 11.87 -16.83
CA TYR A 835 12.69 12.61 -15.91
C TYR A 835 13.15 14.07 -15.71
N LEU A 836 14.43 14.31 -15.38
CA LEU A 836 14.98 15.67 -15.24
C LEU A 836 14.86 16.45 -16.55
N LYS A 837 15.16 15.84 -17.70
CA LYS A 837 14.99 16.49 -19.02
C LYS A 837 13.54 16.91 -19.29
N ARG A 838 12.56 16.07 -18.95
CA ARG A 838 11.12 16.37 -19.09
C ARG A 838 10.61 17.39 -18.08
N THR A 839 11.22 17.46 -16.91
CA THR A 839 10.71 18.24 -15.77
C THR A 839 11.56 19.46 -15.41
N ALA A 840 12.64 19.76 -16.15
CA ALA A 840 13.60 20.83 -15.88
C ALA A 840 12.97 22.18 -15.48
N ASN A 841 11.88 22.56 -16.16
CA ASN A 841 11.16 23.82 -15.97
C ASN A 841 10.06 23.80 -14.89
N ILE A 842 9.77 22.63 -14.29
CA ILE A 842 8.64 22.43 -13.35
C ILE A 842 9.01 21.72 -12.04
N ILE A 843 10.13 20.98 -12.00
CA ILE A 843 10.55 20.23 -10.80
C ILE A 843 10.96 21.20 -9.69
N THR A 844 10.31 21.09 -8.54
CA THR A 844 10.54 21.99 -7.40
C THR A 844 11.80 21.60 -6.62
N TRP A 845 12.30 22.52 -5.79
CA TRP A 845 13.44 22.25 -4.91
C TRP A 845 13.15 21.12 -3.92
N ASP A 846 11.95 21.08 -3.33
CA ASP A 846 11.52 19.99 -2.46
C ASP A 846 11.54 18.64 -3.19
N GLN A 847 11.02 18.59 -4.43
CA GLN A 847 11.07 17.38 -5.26
C GLN A 847 12.51 16.93 -5.56
N ARG A 848 13.42 17.86 -5.90
CA ARG A 848 14.85 17.57 -6.08
C ARG A 848 15.47 16.97 -4.80
N LEU A 849 15.24 17.59 -3.65
CA LEU A 849 15.74 17.10 -2.35
C LEU A 849 15.17 15.73 -1.98
N ASN A 850 13.88 15.47 -2.24
CA ASN A 850 13.28 14.16 -2.00
C ASN A 850 13.96 13.08 -2.86
N LYS A 851 14.17 13.33 -4.16
CA LYS A 851 14.86 12.36 -5.03
C LYS A 851 16.33 12.15 -4.60
N ILE A 852 17.04 13.22 -4.18
CA ILE A 852 18.38 13.10 -3.60
C ILE A 852 18.36 12.21 -2.35
N TYR A 853 17.43 12.44 -1.42
CA TYR A 853 17.28 11.66 -0.19
C TYR A 853 16.98 10.19 -0.49
N ASP A 854 16.06 9.90 -1.40
CA ASP A 854 15.70 8.56 -1.84
C ASP A 854 16.91 7.78 -2.39
N ILE A 855 17.74 8.43 -3.22
CA ILE A 855 18.95 7.83 -3.81
C ILE A 855 20.02 7.58 -2.74
N CYS A 856 20.18 8.50 -1.78
CA CYS A 856 21.15 8.32 -0.70
C CYS A 856 20.75 7.21 0.26
N LEU A 857 19.46 7.09 0.58
CA LEU A 857 18.90 5.96 1.34
C LEU A 857 19.13 4.63 0.59
N ALA A 858 18.84 4.59 -0.71
CA ALA A 858 19.05 3.42 -1.54
C ALA A 858 20.54 2.98 -1.56
N LEU A 859 21.47 3.90 -1.81
CA LEU A 859 22.90 3.58 -1.84
C LEU A 859 23.41 3.13 -0.46
N ASN A 860 22.95 3.77 0.62
CA ASN A 860 23.29 3.35 1.98
C ASN A 860 22.82 1.91 2.27
N ASN A 861 21.61 1.54 1.82
CA ASN A 861 21.14 0.14 1.94
C ASN A 861 22.03 -0.83 1.16
N ILE A 862 22.49 -0.48 -0.05
CA ILE A 862 23.42 -1.32 -0.85
C ILE A 862 24.76 -1.48 -0.12
N HIS A 863 25.35 -0.38 0.33
CA HIS A 863 26.66 -0.37 1.00
C HIS A 863 26.62 -1.06 2.37
N ALA A 864 25.51 -0.98 3.11
CA ALA A 864 25.31 -1.70 4.38
C ALA A 864 25.31 -3.24 4.23
N HIS A 865 25.03 -3.76 3.03
CA HIS A 865 25.18 -5.18 2.69
C HIS A 865 26.59 -5.52 2.17
N GLY A 866 27.52 -4.57 2.19
CA GLY A 866 28.87 -4.74 1.68
C GLY A 866 28.93 -4.86 0.16
N LEU A 867 27.95 -4.31 -0.57
CA LEU A 867 27.91 -4.34 -2.03
C LEU A 867 28.37 -3.00 -2.64
N ILE A 868 29.03 -3.06 -3.80
CA ILE A 868 29.44 -1.91 -4.62
C ILE A 868 28.65 -1.94 -5.93
N HIS A 869 27.97 -0.84 -6.28
CA HIS A 869 27.12 -0.75 -7.47
C HIS A 869 27.92 -0.63 -8.78
N LYS A 870 29.04 0.10 -8.76
CA LYS A 870 30.02 0.28 -9.85
C LYS A 870 29.57 1.11 -11.04
N ASP A 871 28.32 0.98 -11.48
CA ASP A 871 27.72 1.76 -12.59
C ASP A 871 26.55 2.65 -12.11
N LEU A 872 26.75 3.32 -10.97
CA LEU A 872 25.75 4.23 -10.41
C LEU A 872 25.68 5.52 -11.24
N HIS A 873 24.59 5.70 -11.99
CA HIS A 873 24.37 6.91 -12.79
C HIS A 873 22.87 7.19 -13.01
N PRO A 874 22.45 8.39 -13.44
CA PRO A 874 21.04 8.75 -13.64
C PRO A 874 20.24 7.91 -14.65
N GLY A 875 20.88 7.11 -15.50
CA GLY A 875 20.20 6.11 -16.35
C GLY A 875 19.77 4.82 -15.61
N ASN A 876 20.39 4.53 -14.46
CA ASN A 876 20.17 3.34 -13.62
C ASN A 876 19.40 3.71 -12.34
N ILE A 877 18.93 4.96 -12.27
CA ILE A 877 18.04 5.46 -11.22
C ILE A 877 16.69 5.70 -11.89
N PHE A 878 15.64 5.06 -11.39
CA PHE A 878 14.30 5.09 -11.95
C PHE A 878 13.35 5.88 -11.05
N ILE A 879 12.34 6.50 -11.64
CA ILE A 879 11.40 7.37 -10.95
C ILE A 879 10.02 6.72 -10.91
N GLY A 880 9.56 6.42 -9.70
CA GLY A 880 8.18 6.01 -9.44
C GLY A 880 7.24 7.21 -9.33
N SER A 881 6.00 6.97 -8.90
CA SER A 881 5.03 8.02 -8.58
C SER A 881 5.51 8.92 -7.43
N THR A 882 6.04 8.31 -6.37
CA THR A 882 6.49 9.01 -5.15
C THR A 882 8.01 9.09 -5.03
N PHE A 883 8.73 7.97 -5.12
CA PHE A 883 10.16 7.86 -4.78
C PHE A 883 11.10 7.76 -5.99
N ALA A 884 12.41 7.92 -5.79
CA ALA A 884 13.45 7.41 -6.69
C ALA A 884 13.83 5.98 -6.31
N TYR A 885 14.35 5.20 -7.27
CA TYR A 885 14.76 3.82 -7.07
C TYR A 885 16.08 3.54 -7.78
N ILE A 886 17.06 2.94 -7.11
CA ILE A 886 18.27 2.42 -7.74
C ILE A 886 17.97 1.03 -8.35
N GLY A 887 18.49 0.76 -9.54
CA GLY A 887 18.39 -0.52 -10.25
C GLY A 887 19.57 -0.75 -11.19
N ASP A 888 19.48 -1.82 -11.98
CA ASP A 888 20.56 -2.36 -12.83
C ASP A 888 21.80 -2.79 -12.03
N PHE A 889 21.74 -4.01 -11.49
CA PHE A 889 22.79 -4.60 -10.65
C PHE A 889 23.77 -5.45 -11.47
N GLY A 890 23.74 -5.34 -12.82
CA GLY A 890 24.54 -6.16 -13.74
C GLY A 890 26.06 -6.07 -13.57
N PHE A 891 26.56 -5.03 -12.90
CA PHE A 891 27.98 -4.87 -12.55
C PHE A 891 28.25 -4.94 -11.04
N CYS A 892 27.24 -5.15 -10.20
CA CYS A 892 27.37 -5.11 -8.75
C CYS A 892 28.31 -6.21 -8.23
N MET A 893 29.05 -5.96 -7.16
CA MET A 893 29.93 -6.97 -6.54
C MET A 893 30.11 -6.75 -5.02
N PRO A 894 30.53 -7.78 -4.26
CA PRO A 894 30.92 -7.64 -2.86
C PRO A 894 32.20 -6.79 -2.69
N ALA A 895 32.23 -5.95 -1.66
CA ALA A 895 33.33 -5.04 -1.36
C ALA A 895 34.57 -5.75 -0.79
N ASN A 896 34.42 -6.99 -0.33
CA ASN A 896 35.50 -7.83 0.20
C ASN A 896 36.08 -8.81 -0.84
N GLU A 897 35.55 -8.83 -2.08
CA GLU A 897 36.01 -9.74 -3.12
C GLU A 897 37.34 -9.24 -3.71
N ILE A 898 38.43 -9.93 -3.34
CA ILE A 898 39.75 -9.66 -3.93
C ILE A 898 39.69 -10.03 -5.41
N LEU A 899 39.81 -9.01 -6.28
CA LEU A 899 39.96 -9.20 -7.72
C LEU A 899 41.22 -10.05 -7.99
N SER A 900 41.01 -11.36 -8.19
CA SER A 900 42.09 -12.28 -8.51
C SER A 900 42.76 -11.87 -9.82
N ASN A 901 44.10 -11.97 -9.84
CA ASN A 901 44.93 -11.48 -10.94
C ASN A 901 44.73 -12.31 -12.22
N SER A 902 43.71 -12.01 -13.02
CA SER A 902 43.54 -12.52 -14.37
C SER A 902 43.01 -11.45 -15.32
N THR A 903 43.86 -11.14 -16.31
CA THR A 903 43.66 -10.27 -17.49
C THR A 903 43.19 -8.83 -17.24
N LYS A 904 43.58 -7.91 -18.15
CA LYS A 904 43.21 -6.48 -18.09
C LYS A 904 41.68 -6.34 -18.02
N LYS A 905 41.11 -6.08 -16.84
CA LYS A 905 39.65 -5.89 -16.71
C LYS A 905 39.25 -4.58 -17.37
N ASN A 906 38.63 -4.75 -18.53
CA ASN A 906 37.92 -3.73 -19.30
C ASN A 906 37.09 -2.80 -18.38
N ILE A 907 37.36 -1.50 -18.44
CA ILE A 907 36.69 -0.50 -17.60
C ILE A 907 35.35 -0.15 -18.25
N TYR A 908 34.24 -0.40 -17.57
CA TYR A 908 32.89 -0.07 -18.04
C TYR A 908 32.26 1.03 -17.18
N GLY A 909 31.45 1.89 -17.82
CA GLY A 909 30.58 2.84 -17.13
C GLY A 909 30.37 4.13 -17.93
N VAL A 910 29.87 5.16 -17.25
CA VAL A 910 29.64 6.49 -17.83
C VAL A 910 30.63 7.51 -17.26
N MET A 911 31.71 7.76 -18.03
CA MET A 911 32.88 8.57 -17.66
C MET A 911 32.62 9.78 -16.73
N PRO A 912 31.66 10.71 -16.99
CA PRO A 912 31.40 11.84 -16.09
C PRO A 912 31.09 11.51 -14.62
N TYR A 913 30.55 10.32 -14.32
CA TYR A 913 30.22 9.87 -12.96
C TYR A 913 31.30 8.96 -12.37
N MET A 914 32.29 8.53 -13.17
CA MET A 914 33.32 7.60 -12.72
C MET A 914 34.39 8.33 -11.93
N ALA A 915 34.75 7.78 -10.77
CA ALA A 915 35.78 8.34 -9.91
C ALA A 915 37.17 8.30 -10.59
N PRO A 916 38.05 9.28 -10.34
CA PRO A 916 39.31 9.45 -11.09
C PRO A 916 40.28 8.26 -10.91
N GLU A 917 40.20 7.54 -9.80
CA GLU A 917 40.94 6.29 -9.59
C GLU A 917 40.46 5.14 -10.48
N ILE A 918 39.16 5.10 -10.81
CA ILE A 918 38.55 4.09 -11.70
C ILE A 918 38.91 4.37 -13.16
N LEU A 919 38.93 5.64 -13.56
CA LEU A 919 39.42 6.05 -14.89
C LEU A 919 40.88 5.59 -15.12
N ARG A 920 41.68 5.53 -14.05
CA ARG A 920 43.05 4.98 -14.04
C ARG A 920 43.13 3.44 -13.98
N GLY A 921 41.99 2.74 -13.89
CA GLY A 921 41.94 1.29 -13.76
C GLY A 921 42.28 0.75 -12.36
N LYS A 922 42.20 1.56 -11.29
CA LYS A 922 42.17 1.02 -9.92
C LYS A 922 40.81 0.30 -9.68
N PRO A 923 40.75 -0.68 -8.77
CA PRO A 923 39.49 -1.36 -8.42
C PRO A 923 38.39 -0.40 -7.95
N HIS A 924 37.14 -0.78 -8.19
CA HIS A 924 35.99 -0.11 -7.58
C HIS A 924 35.94 -0.35 -6.08
N THR A 925 35.44 0.67 -5.37
CA THR A 925 35.27 0.70 -3.91
C THR A 925 33.92 1.33 -3.56
N LEU A 926 33.47 1.18 -2.31
CA LEU A 926 32.28 1.92 -1.80
C LEU A 926 32.45 3.44 -2.01
N ALA A 927 33.66 3.97 -1.77
CA ALA A 927 34.01 5.37 -2.01
C ALA A 927 33.93 5.78 -3.50
N SER A 928 34.06 4.85 -4.44
CA SER A 928 33.88 5.13 -5.88
C SER A 928 32.40 5.34 -6.25
N ASP A 929 31.46 4.65 -5.60
CA ASP A 929 30.02 4.92 -5.76
C ASP A 929 29.63 6.26 -5.12
N VAL A 930 30.26 6.65 -4.00
CA VAL A 930 30.02 7.95 -3.34
C VAL A 930 30.46 9.11 -4.24
N TYR A 931 31.54 8.96 -5.00
CA TYR A 931 31.92 9.93 -6.04
C TYR A 931 30.80 10.08 -7.09
N SER A 932 30.29 8.96 -7.61
CA SER A 932 29.17 8.95 -8.55
C SER A 932 27.93 9.65 -7.97
N LEU A 933 27.61 9.38 -6.70
CA LEU A 933 26.54 10.03 -5.96
C LEU A 933 26.71 11.55 -5.87
N GLY A 934 27.92 12.05 -5.58
CA GLY A 934 28.22 13.48 -5.57
C GLY A 934 27.92 14.16 -6.91
N VAL A 935 28.31 13.52 -8.02
CA VAL A 935 28.01 13.99 -9.39
C VAL A 935 26.49 13.96 -9.67
N ILE A 936 25.80 12.89 -9.27
CA ILE A 936 24.33 12.74 -9.42
C ILE A 936 23.57 13.82 -8.67
N ILE A 937 23.94 14.09 -7.42
CA ILE A 937 23.33 15.15 -6.59
C ILE A 937 23.46 16.49 -7.31
N ASN A 938 24.64 16.80 -7.87
CA ASN A 938 24.83 18.05 -8.62
C ASN A 938 23.98 18.10 -9.92
N GLU A 939 23.83 17.00 -10.66
CA GLU A 939 22.94 16.95 -11.84
C GLU A 939 21.46 17.17 -11.47
N ILE A 940 20.98 16.59 -10.35
CA ILE A 940 19.60 16.82 -9.87
C ILE A 940 19.40 18.30 -9.51
N ILE A 941 20.38 18.92 -8.84
CA ILE A 941 20.34 20.33 -8.43
C ILE A 941 20.37 21.26 -9.66
N THR A 942 21.26 21.01 -10.61
CA THR A 942 21.49 21.88 -11.76
C THR A 942 20.53 21.65 -12.93
N VAL A 943 19.95 20.44 -13.03
CA VAL A 943 19.28 19.85 -14.20
C VAL A 943 20.14 19.81 -15.48
N ILE A 944 21.46 19.92 -15.34
CA ILE A 944 22.44 19.96 -16.42
C ILE A 944 23.34 18.72 -16.31
N PRO A 945 23.39 17.84 -17.33
CA PRO A 945 24.30 16.70 -17.32
C PRO A 945 25.77 17.15 -17.21
N PRO A 946 26.60 16.49 -16.39
CA PRO A 946 28.00 16.85 -16.19
C PRO A 946 28.78 16.78 -17.50
N PHE A 947 29.59 17.81 -17.77
CA PHE A 947 30.47 17.94 -18.94
C PHE A 947 29.79 17.92 -20.32
N ASN A 948 28.49 18.23 -20.39
CA ASN A 948 27.67 18.17 -21.61
C ASN A 948 28.16 19.00 -22.81
N ASN A 949 29.05 19.96 -22.61
CA ASN A 949 29.54 20.89 -23.62
C ASN A 949 30.86 20.47 -24.29
N GLN A 950 31.39 19.28 -23.98
CA GLN A 950 32.66 18.78 -24.53
C GLN A 950 32.60 17.28 -24.85
N PRO A 951 33.52 16.74 -25.69
CA PRO A 951 33.62 15.30 -25.92
C PRO A 951 33.84 14.53 -24.62
N HIS A 952 33.30 13.31 -24.53
CA HIS A 952 33.69 12.35 -23.49
C HIS A 952 34.81 11.46 -24.04
N ASP A 953 36.03 11.99 -24.04
CA ASP A 953 37.23 11.38 -24.61
C ASP A 953 38.37 11.21 -23.57
N HIS A 954 39.56 10.84 -24.04
CA HIS A 954 40.74 10.71 -23.17
C HIS A 954 41.14 12.03 -22.49
N TYR A 955 40.93 13.18 -23.14
CA TYR A 955 41.26 14.48 -22.57
C TYR A 955 40.33 14.81 -21.39
N LEU A 956 39.03 14.50 -21.50
CA LEU A 956 38.11 14.65 -20.36
C LEU A 956 38.54 13.76 -19.17
N ALA A 957 38.91 12.50 -19.42
CA ALA A 957 39.40 11.62 -18.35
C ALA A 957 40.67 12.20 -17.66
N LEU A 958 41.62 12.69 -18.45
CA LEU A 958 42.85 13.34 -17.98
C LEU A 958 42.57 14.60 -17.16
N ASP A 959 41.60 15.43 -17.57
CA ASP A 959 41.24 16.63 -16.83
C ASP A 959 40.46 16.32 -15.53
N ILE A 960 39.62 15.27 -15.51
CA ILE A 960 38.97 14.77 -14.27
C ILE A 960 40.04 14.30 -13.24
N CYS A 961 41.08 13.59 -13.69
CA CYS A 961 42.22 13.23 -12.85
C CYS A 961 43.00 14.46 -12.36
N ARG A 962 43.15 15.51 -13.19
CA ARG A 962 43.74 16.80 -12.79
C ARG A 962 42.84 17.67 -11.90
N GLY A 963 41.68 17.17 -11.49
CA GLY A 963 40.81 17.81 -10.52
C GLY A 963 39.67 18.64 -11.12
N LEU A 964 39.40 18.55 -12.43
CA LEU A 964 38.18 19.10 -13.03
C LEU A 964 36.95 18.46 -12.39
N ARG A 965 35.98 19.28 -11.99
CA ARG A 965 34.68 18.84 -11.47
C ARG A 965 33.53 19.56 -12.19
N PRO A 966 32.31 19.01 -12.18
CA PRO A 966 31.12 19.74 -12.62
C PRO A 966 30.95 21.05 -11.84
N ASN A 967 30.44 22.10 -12.48
CA ASN A 967 30.14 23.34 -11.78
C ASN A 967 28.97 23.13 -10.81
N ILE A 968 29.16 23.52 -9.54
CA ILE A 968 28.07 23.66 -8.58
C ILE A 968 27.48 25.06 -8.77
N ARG A 969 26.15 25.17 -8.70
CA ARG A 969 25.47 26.47 -8.76
C ARG A 969 25.69 27.26 -7.48
N GLU A 970 25.98 28.57 -7.57
CA GLU A 970 26.09 29.51 -6.43
C GLU A 970 24.85 29.55 -5.52
N GLU A 971 23.76 28.98 -6.02
CA GLU A 971 22.45 28.90 -5.40
C GLU A 971 22.27 27.65 -4.52
N THR A 972 23.22 26.72 -4.60
CA THR A 972 23.27 25.52 -3.78
C THR A 972 23.58 25.90 -2.32
N PRO A 973 22.84 25.39 -1.32
CA PRO A 973 23.13 25.67 0.09
C PRO A 973 24.56 25.23 0.45
N THR A 974 25.33 26.05 1.15
CA THR A 974 26.76 25.83 1.40
C THR A 974 27.08 24.48 2.06
N SER A 975 26.23 23.97 2.96
CA SER A 975 26.42 22.64 3.55
C SER A 975 26.17 21.50 2.55
N LEU A 976 25.28 21.68 1.56
CA LEU A 976 25.05 20.74 0.47
C LEU A 976 26.16 20.83 -0.59
N GLU A 977 26.64 22.03 -0.91
CA GLU A 977 27.84 22.25 -1.72
C GLU A 977 29.07 21.56 -1.12
N ASN A 978 29.31 21.75 0.18
CA ASN A 978 30.40 21.11 0.90
C ASN A 978 30.25 19.59 0.93
N LEU A 979 29.02 19.06 1.06
CA LEU A 979 28.77 17.63 0.98
C LEU A 979 29.10 17.07 -0.41
N ILE A 980 28.63 17.71 -1.48
CA ILE A 980 28.98 17.35 -2.88
C ILE A 980 30.50 17.37 -3.07
N LYS A 981 31.17 18.42 -2.58
CA LYS A 981 32.63 18.55 -2.68
C LYS A 981 33.39 17.44 -1.97
N LYS A 982 32.93 17.02 -0.79
CA LYS A 982 33.47 15.86 -0.07
C LYS A 982 33.19 14.54 -0.80
N CYS A 983 31.99 14.35 -1.35
CA CYS A 983 31.63 13.13 -2.08
C CYS A 983 32.53 12.88 -3.29
N TRP A 984 32.89 13.93 -4.05
CA TRP A 984 33.70 13.80 -5.26
C TRP A 984 35.21 14.12 -5.08
N ASP A 985 35.72 14.02 -3.86
CA ASP A 985 37.15 14.24 -3.57
C ASP A 985 38.03 13.32 -4.44
N ALA A 986 39.16 13.82 -4.93
CA ALA A 986 40.11 13.05 -5.73
C ALA A 986 40.69 11.85 -4.96
N ILE A 987 40.84 11.97 -3.64
CA ILE A 987 41.35 10.94 -2.72
C ILE A 987 40.15 10.16 -2.16
N PRO A 988 40.01 8.85 -2.44
CA PRO A 988 38.86 8.05 -1.98
C PRO A 988 38.66 8.07 -0.46
N GLU A 989 39.74 8.10 0.31
CA GLU A 989 39.76 8.06 1.78
C GLU A 989 39.23 9.35 2.42
N ASN A 990 39.19 10.46 1.68
CA ASN A 990 38.60 11.73 2.12
C ASN A 990 37.09 11.80 1.90
N ARG A 991 36.51 10.84 1.16
CA ARG A 991 35.08 10.81 0.85
C ARG A 991 34.30 10.26 2.05
N PRO A 992 33.13 10.84 2.38
CA PRO A 992 32.27 10.33 3.43
C PRO A 992 31.71 8.95 3.05
N THR A 993 31.30 8.17 4.04
CA THR A 993 30.53 6.94 3.78
C THR A 993 29.12 7.29 3.27
N SER A 994 28.44 6.34 2.62
CA SER A 994 27.03 6.51 2.24
C SER A 994 26.12 6.78 3.44
N GLU A 995 26.45 6.21 4.60
CA GLU A 995 25.77 6.46 5.88
C GLU A 995 25.95 7.92 6.33
N GLU A 996 27.17 8.44 6.32
CA GLU A 996 27.46 9.84 6.66
C GLU A 996 26.77 10.82 5.70
N VAL A 997 26.74 10.52 4.40
CA VAL A 997 26.01 11.31 3.39
C VAL A 997 24.51 11.29 3.68
N PHE A 998 23.93 10.12 3.93
CA PHE A 998 22.52 9.93 4.25
C PHE A 998 22.13 10.66 5.55
N HIS A 999 22.90 10.50 6.63
CA HIS A 999 22.67 11.18 7.91
C HIS A 999 22.82 12.70 7.78
N THR A 1000 23.83 13.20 7.07
CA THR A 1000 24.01 14.64 6.83
C THR A 1000 22.82 15.22 6.05
N LEU A 1001 22.36 14.54 5.01
CA LEU A 1001 21.18 14.96 4.25
C LEU A 1001 19.91 14.91 5.10
N SER A 1002 19.69 13.82 5.85
CA SER A 1002 18.53 13.64 6.73
C SER A 1002 18.44 14.74 7.80
N TYR A 1003 19.53 15.01 8.50
CA TYR A 1003 19.63 16.04 9.54
C TYR A 1003 19.32 17.44 8.98
N HIS A 1004 19.87 17.77 7.80
CA HIS A 1004 19.66 19.07 7.17
C HIS A 1004 18.41 19.14 6.27
N LEU A 1005 17.67 18.05 6.03
CA LEU A 1005 16.60 17.99 5.02
C LEU A 1005 15.52 19.06 5.26
N ASN A 1006 15.04 19.16 6.50
CA ASN A 1006 14.04 20.16 6.88
C ASN A 1006 14.60 21.59 6.77
N ALA A 1007 15.88 21.80 7.05
CA ALA A 1007 16.53 23.08 6.84
C ALA A 1007 16.57 23.43 5.35
N TYR A 1008 17.03 22.51 4.48
CA TYR A 1008 17.09 22.69 3.03
C TYR A 1008 15.72 22.96 2.39
N LYS A 1009 14.67 22.28 2.87
CA LYS A 1009 13.27 22.53 2.46
C LYS A 1009 12.73 23.87 2.94
N SER A 1010 13.18 24.35 4.09
CA SER A 1010 12.77 25.62 4.69
C SER A 1010 13.51 26.84 4.14
N ILE A 1011 14.54 26.67 3.31
CA ILE A 1011 15.22 27.79 2.65
C ILE A 1011 14.20 28.51 1.75
N PRO A 1012 13.91 29.81 1.98
CA PRO A 1012 12.99 30.56 1.13
C PRO A 1012 13.47 30.55 -0.31
N LEU A 1013 12.55 30.26 -1.25
CA LEU A 1013 12.80 30.08 -2.69
C LEU A 1013 13.25 31.39 -3.39
N LYS A 1014 14.44 31.89 -3.06
CA LYS A 1014 15.06 33.07 -3.69
C LYS A 1014 16.22 32.75 -4.64
N ARG A 1015 16.54 31.47 -4.86
CA ARG A 1015 17.75 31.09 -5.62
C ARG A 1015 17.65 29.87 -6.58
N LEU A 1016 16.59 29.07 -6.60
CA LEU A 1016 16.53 27.87 -7.49
C LEU A 1016 15.38 27.87 -8.52
N SER A 1017 14.74 29.02 -8.75
CA SER A 1017 13.83 29.20 -9.88
C SER A 1017 14.58 29.58 -11.15
N TYR A 1018 14.43 28.77 -12.20
CA TYR A 1018 14.44 29.36 -13.53
C TYR A 1018 13.15 30.19 -13.68
N ASN A 1019 13.34 31.52 -13.63
CA ASN A 1019 12.43 32.62 -14.01
C ASN A 1019 11.47 33.23 -12.98
N PHE A 1020 11.83 34.48 -12.61
CA PHE A 1020 11.03 35.72 -12.53
C PHE A 1020 9.77 35.77 -11.62
N ASN A 1021 9.44 36.89 -10.94
CA ASN A 1021 9.91 38.27 -11.12
C ASN A 1021 9.92 39.11 -9.81
N GLU A 1022 10.64 40.23 -9.83
CA GLU A 1022 10.58 41.43 -8.95
C GLU A 1022 10.53 41.23 -7.41
N SER A 1023 11.52 41.65 -6.63
CA SER A 1023 11.91 43.06 -6.49
C SER A 1023 13.11 43.27 -5.53
N GLN A 1024 13.80 44.41 -5.68
CA GLN A 1024 14.83 45.01 -4.81
C GLN A 1024 16.22 44.34 -4.70
N VAL A 1025 17.17 44.87 -5.48
CA VAL A 1025 18.54 45.23 -5.03
C VAL A 1025 18.87 46.59 -5.64
N ASN A 1026 19.38 47.53 -4.84
CA ASN A 1026 19.87 48.82 -5.34
C ASN A 1026 21.33 48.73 -5.81
N GLU A 1027 21.58 49.33 -6.97
CA GLU A 1027 22.82 50.02 -7.40
C GLU A 1027 24.17 49.42 -6.98
N THR A 1028 24.96 48.89 -7.92
CA THR A 1028 25.72 49.75 -8.84
C THR A 1028 26.31 48.96 -10.04
N ARG A 1029 26.59 49.69 -11.14
CA ARG A 1029 27.31 49.27 -12.37
C ARG A 1029 26.50 48.47 -13.43
N PRO A 1030 26.90 48.54 -14.72
CA PRO A 1030 25.93 48.90 -15.77
C PRO A 1030 25.21 47.75 -16.46
N ARG A 1031 24.01 48.06 -16.97
CA ARG A 1031 23.10 47.14 -17.66
C ARG A 1031 23.59 46.80 -19.08
N LEU A 1032 23.83 45.52 -19.34
CA LEU A 1032 23.61 44.93 -20.67
C LEU A 1032 22.26 44.21 -20.63
N SER A 1033 21.27 44.75 -21.34
CA SER A 1033 19.90 44.21 -21.38
C SER A 1033 19.81 42.99 -22.30
N TYR A 1034 19.31 41.87 -21.77
CA TYR A 1034 18.86 40.74 -22.59
C TYR A 1034 17.41 40.37 -22.21
N ASN A 1035 16.55 40.33 -23.23
CA ASN A 1035 15.10 40.21 -23.07
C ASN A 1035 14.60 38.78 -22.78
N LEU A 1036 13.36 38.72 -22.29
CA LEU A 1036 12.66 37.52 -21.78
C LEU A 1036 12.52 36.35 -22.78
N THR A 1037 12.77 36.57 -24.07
CA THR A 1037 12.83 35.51 -25.10
C THR A 1037 13.95 34.49 -24.84
N ASN A 1038 15.01 34.87 -24.12
CA ASN A 1038 16.27 34.12 -24.08
C ASN A 1038 16.32 32.86 -23.20
N ILE A 1039 15.27 32.46 -22.46
CA ILE A 1039 15.40 31.39 -21.44
C ILE A 1039 14.78 30.06 -21.86
N THR A 1040 13.67 30.10 -22.60
CA THR A 1040 13.31 28.98 -23.50
C THR A 1040 14.47 28.71 -24.46
N ASP A 1041 15.09 29.80 -24.93
CA ASP A 1041 16.30 29.80 -25.77
C ASP A 1041 17.54 29.25 -25.05
N LEU A 1042 17.71 29.46 -23.74
CA LEU A 1042 18.88 28.97 -23.01
C LEU A 1042 18.86 27.45 -22.88
N PHE A 1043 17.72 26.85 -22.53
CA PHE A 1043 17.59 25.39 -22.46
C PHE A 1043 17.56 24.71 -23.84
N THR A 1044 17.12 25.40 -24.91
CA THR A 1044 17.28 24.89 -26.29
C THR A 1044 18.69 25.13 -26.85
N LYS A 1045 19.46 26.09 -26.32
CA LYS A 1045 20.89 26.32 -26.62
C LYS A 1045 21.85 25.47 -25.81
N ILE A 1046 21.41 24.72 -24.79
CA ILE A 1046 22.20 23.63 -24.20
C ILE A 1046 22.23 22.47 -25.21
N GLN A 1047 23.01 22.65 -26.28
CA GLN A 1047 23.38 21.58 -27.18
C GLN A 1047 24.41 20.71 -26.47
N THR A 1048 24.00 19.49 -26.13
CA THR A 1048 24.94 18.42 -25.75
C THR A 1048 25.90 18.20 -26.91
N HIS A 1049 27.20 18.22 -26.63
CA HIS A 1049 28.24 17.97 -27.61
C HIS A 1049 27.99 16.60 -28.27
N PRO A 1050 28.06 16.44 -29.61
CA PRO A 1050 27.70 15.17 -30.27
C PRO A 1050 28.50 13.94 -29.79
N GLN A 1051 29.69 14.16 -29.24
CA GLN A 1051 30.57 13.12 -28.65
C GLN A 1051 30.45 13.00 -27.12
N ALA A 1052 29.48 13.65 -26.47
CA ALA A 1052 29.18 13.47 -25.05
C ALA A 1052 28.24 12.27 -24.86
N ILE A 1053 28.78 11.17 -24.35
CA ILE A 1053 28.07 9.88 -24.21
C ILE A 1053 27.68 9.64 -22.74
N TYR A 1054 26.38 9.43 -22.50
CA TYR A 1054 25.75 9.27 -21.18
C TYR A 1054 25.17 7.87 -20.91
N THR A 1055 25.56 6.90 -21.73
CA THR A 1055 25.22 5.47 -21.65
C THR A 1055 26.49 4.65 -21.41
N SER A 1056 26.41 3.62 -20.57
CA SER A 1056 27.56 2.80 -20.19
C SER A 1056 28.20 2.15 -21.41
N ARG A 1057 29.54 2.22 -21.48
CA ARG A 1057 30.34 1.65 -22.56
C ARG A 1057 31.69 1.21 -22.03
N LEU A 1058 32.40 0.42 -22.84
CA LEU A 1058 33.81 0.13 -22.64
C LEU A 1058 34.64 1.42 -22.80
N LEU A 1059 35.55 1.66 -21.86
CA LEU A 1059 36.49 2.78 -21.85
C LEU A 1059 37.93 2.25 -21.85
N ASN A 1060 38.61 2.43 -22.97
CA ASN A 1060 40.02 2.06 -23.13
C ASN A 1060 40.90 3.31 -22.94
N PHE A 1061 41.31 3.59 -21.70
CA PHE A 1061 42.33 4.61 -21.44
C PHE A 1061 43.71 3.95 -21.32
N HIS A 1062 44.70 4.50 -22.00
CA HIS A 1062 46.09 4.07 -21.87
C HIS A 1062 46.64 4.42 -20.47
N LYS A 1063 47.67 3.69 -20.04
CA LYS A 1063 48.18 3.62 -18.66
C LYS A 1063 48.74 4.94 -18.05
N ASN A 1064 48.62 6.08 -18.72
CA ASN A 1064 49.38 7.30 -18.43
C ASN A 1064 48.50 8.47 -17.93
N LEU A 1065 47.35 8.20 -17.29
CA LEU A 1065 46.58 9.23 -16.60
C LEU A 1065 47.31 9.68 -15.31
N PRO A 1066 47.35 11.00 -14.98
CA PRO A 1066 48.07 11.52 -13.81
C PRO A 1066 47.43 11.08 -12.49
N GLU A 1067 48.13 11.19 -11.35
CA GLU A 1067 47.51 10.89 -10.05
C GLU A 1067 46.34 11.85 -9.78
N PRO A 1068 45.22 11.37 -9.19
CA PRO A 1068 44.08 12.22 -8.89
C PRO A 1068 44.45 13.33 -7.90
N ILE A 1069 44.21 14.59 -8.28
CA ILE A 1069 44.38 15.75 -7.40
C ILE A 1069 43.08 16.55 -7.29
N ASN A 1070 42.89 17.23 -6.16
CA ASN A 1070 41.84 18.23 -6.01
C ASN A 1070 42.35 19.56 -6.56
N CYS A 1071 41.64 20.15 -7.53
CA CYS A 1071 41.99 21.48 -8.03
C CYS A 1071 41.41 22.57 -7.09
N PRO A 1072 42.24 23.43 -6.47
CA PRO A 1072 41.78 24.43 -5.52
C PRO A 1072 40.97 25.57 -6.18
N ASN A 1073 41.18 25.84 -7.47
CA ASN A 1073 40.45 26.86 -8.23
C ASN A 1073 40.04 26.34 -9.63
N GLN A 1074 38.80 25.88 -9.74
CA GLN A 1074 38.20 25.41 -11.01
C GLN A 1074 38.20 26.49 -12.11
N GLN A 1075 38.09 27.77 -11.73
CA GLN A 1075 37.95 28.89 -12.66
C GLN A 1075 39.29 29.25 -13.32
N GLU A 1076 40.39 29.16 -12.57
CA GLU A 1076 41.76 29.21 -13.10
C GLU A 1076 42.07 28.00 -13.99
N PHE A 1077 41.64 26.79 -13.58
CA PHE A 1077 41.83 25.57 -14.38
C PHE A 1077 41.21 25.71 -15.78
N ILE A 1078 39.94 26.12 -15.85
CA ILE A 1078 39.23 26.37 -17.12
C ILE A 1078 39.92 27.50 -17.92
N SER A 1079 40.35 28.57 -17.26
CA SER A 1079 41.04 29.70 -17.91
C SER A 1079 42.38 29.29 -18.52
N SER A 1080 43.17 28.47 -17.83
CA SER A 1080 44.45 27.95 -18.35
C SER A 1080 44.27 27.08 -19.60
N ARG A 1081 43.17 26.32 -19.65
CA ARG A 1081 42.74 25.49 -20.79
C ARG A 1081 42.33 26.36 -22.00
N GLY A 1082 41.69 27.50 -21.73
CA GLY A 1082 41.40 28.54 -22.72
C GLY A 1082 42.66 29.23 -23.27
N ILE A 1083 43.59 29.63 -22.39
CA ILE A 1083 44.86 30.27 -22.77
C ILE A 1083 45.69 29.34 -23.66
N LYS A 1084 45.82 28.04 -23.32
CA LYS A 1084 46.50 27.06 -24.18
C LYS A 1084 45.83 26.92 -25.56
N LYS A 1085 44.49 26.91 -25.64
CA LYS A 1085 43.77 26.87 -26.93
C LYS A 1085 43.93 28.16 -27.76
N ILE A 1086 44.05 29.33 -27.11
CA ILE A 1086 44.22 30.63 -27.79
C ILE A 1086 45.67 30.80 -28.26
N GLN A 1087 46.66 30.35 -27.49
CA GLN A 1087 48.07 30.37 -27.90
C GLN A 1087 48.40 29.39 -29.03
N THR A 1088 47.65 28.29 -29.20
CA THR A 1088 47.80 27.36 -30.33
C THR A 1088 47.16 27.85 -31.64
N GLY A 1089 46.73 29.11 -31.72
CA GLY A 1089 46.20 29.75 -32.94
C GLY A 1089 47.24 30.04 -34.04
N GLN A 1090 48.41 29.40 -34.00
CA GLN A 1090 49.46 29.51 -35.01
C GLN A 1090 49.84 28.13 -35.54
N VAL A 1091 49.65 27.93 -36.85
CA VAL A 1091 50.28 26.84 -37.58
C VAL A 1091 51.74 27.23 -37.82
N TYR A 1092 52.63 26.84 -36.89
CA TYR A 1092 54.06 26.75 -37.15
C TYR A 1092 54.58 25.40 -36.67
N THR A 1093 55.07 24.63 -37.64
CA THR A 1093 55.92 23.47 -37.39
C THR A 1093 57.24 23.94 -36.78
N LEU A 1094 57.45 23.68 -35.50
CA LEU A 1094 58.75 23.83 -34.84
C LEU A 1094 59.09 22.56 -34.07
N HIS A 1095 60.16 21.91 -34.52
CA HIS A 1095 60.86 20.86 -33.79
C HIS A 1095 61.68 21.46 -32.64
N SER A 1096 61.88 20.67 -31.57
CA SER A 1096 62.96 20.78 -30.55
C SER A 1096 63.02 22.09 -29.72
N ASP A 1097 63.41 22.09 -28.44
CA ASP A 1097 63.73 21.02 -27.48
C ASP A 1097 63.32 21.49 -26.06
N ASP A 1098 63.66 20.70 -25.03
CA ASP A 1098 63.50 20.99 -23.59
C ASP A 1098 62.07 20.90 -22.99
N CYS A 1099 61.55 19.67 -22.95
CA CYS A 1099 60.71 19.21 -21.83
C CYS A 1099 61.00 17.73 -21.51
N SER A 1100 61.64 17.49 -20.37
CA SER A 1100 62.37 16.24 -20.05
C SER A 1100 61.52 15.01 -19.68
N ASP A 1101 60.19 15.06 -19.83
CA ASP A 1101 59.26 14.01 -19.34
C ASP A 1101 58.33 13.42 -20.42
N CYS A 1102 58.64 13.59 -21.71
CA CYS A 1102 57.83 13.07 -22.82
C CYS A 1102 58.51 11.91 -23.56
N ILE A 1103 58.30 10.67 -23.09
CA ILE A 1103 58.54 9.48 -23.91
C ILE A 1103 57.43 9.41 -24.97
N ILE A 1104 57.78 9.74 -26.21
CA ILE A 1104 56.98 9.37 -27.38
C ILE A 1104 57.22 7.87 -27.63
N MET A 1105 56.15 7.09 -27.64
CA MET A 1105 56.14 5.77 -28.27
C MET A 1105 55.29 5.88 -29.52
N ASP A 1106 55.91 5.57 -30.66
CA ASP A 1106 55.22 5.48 -31.95
C ASP A 1106 54.11 4.41 -31.90
N ILE A 1107 53.08 4.63 -32.71
CA ILE A 1107 51.95 3.71 -32.88
C ILE A 1107 51.99 3.17 -34.31
N ASP A 1108 52.29 1.87 -34.42
CA ASP A 1108 51.80 0.98 -35.48
C ASP A 1108 50.57 0.21 -34.94
#